data_AF-A0AAD9YPW0-F1
#
_entry.id   AF-A0AAD9YPW0-F1
#
_cell.length_a   1.000
_cell.length_b   1.000
_cell.length_c   1.000
_cell.angle_alpha   90.00
_cell.angle_beta   90.00
_cell.angle_gamma   90.00
#
_symmetry.space_group_name_H-M   'P 1'
#
loop_
_entity.id
_entity.type
_entity.pdbx_description
1 polymer ?
#
loop_
_entity_poly.entity_id
_entity_poly.type
_entity_poly.pdbx_seq_one_letter_code
_entity_poly.pdbx_strand_id
1 'polypeptide(L)'
;MLSRWITECNRLDLEFRPAAVIILDSAVENDEADRLRSLLEEDPPSAFFHSVSVHSVRGYGGRLPNSVFDRMREVRAMRNANHLLWDWYTMFKLSHGLLRQLAGRSPSPQRDINVDYVSALDLERTPQPLQEATEWLADAWCSWIEQTTSEDEALQMRLPILAHAIAVDAAISYKGFHVRAVFDQLHRHIVKKALSRQKIVSAAYGMAVVASHVDKTAENALDHMLQHYQKSRVEFLKEHQPSLADSRSSDLCLLCFVRPADIFLPCECALCETCCRSYGRPTTGTVTAFDRCVWCGMLFAGGCAIRQKPITAGCRVLALDGGGVKGIVQLHVLEAIEKLTKLPIRIFFDLAIGTSVGGINALSIGVLQWPLDRCENTFVEVAKKIFPKATTAAGRWCQKVAQLFRFVFKDGIYSPSGPVFQSIVGDARMRGPRVSLYEKKPYEQMHVAVTAIDSNTSASRLLTTYTAPACTEMGGRLASNILVREAAETTSAAPCLFPAKRIGDRLLYDGIDIPLPHVRSEARRLFPKKESPDYILSVGCGTATAAPNTRLGCLSRLVHHQLTGMSGHQQYGKLRSTEGDSKVVRVDPVIAMEEVALDDSTAVTRLTSQLRQQLKIDAELWATMKQTSWAMISALFYFQLQKPPHVAGRYGQLDCEGTVACRYEDDAAIMKILATEYPGLVALVDGKEYNLLPCGRAEVSFRLFSWNRRIDIRIKHAEKSASITGFPASMEGIYSLQQQLPLEMYVVQAPVSECLRKGKRRQPAQSLVALRKRRRVAP
;
A
#
# COMPACT_ATOMS: atom_id res chain seq x y z
N MET A 1 -37.01 -8.90 -7.13
CA MET A 1 -36.58 -8.19 -5.88
C MET A 1 -37.26 -6.82 -5.75
N LEU A 2 -37.16 -5.95 -6.75
CA LEU A 2 -37.86 -4.65 -6.78
C LEU A 2 -39.40 -4.80 -6.67
N SER A 3 -39.98 -5.77 -7.39
CA SER A 3 -41.42 -6.04 -7.29
C SER A 3 -41.84 -6.49 -5.88
N ARG A 4 -41.05 -7.33 -5.19
CA ARG A 4 -41.30 -7.73 -3.79
C ARG A 4 -41.21 -6.56 -2.81
N TRP A 5 -40.31 -5.60 -3.04
CA TRP A 5 -40.19 -4.39 -2.22
C TRP A 5 -41.37 -3.44 -2.44
N ILE A 6 -41.78 -3.22 -3.69
CA ILE A 6 -43.00 -2.47 -4.03
C ILE A 6 -44.23 -3.13 -3.40
N THR A 7 -44.33 -4.46 -3.46
CA THR A 7 -45.40 -5.21 -2.82
C THR A 7 -45.40 -5.02 -1.30
N GLU A 8 -44.25 -5.02 -0.62
CA GLU A 8 -44.21 -4.80 0.83
C GLU A 8 -44.41 -3.32 1.25
N CYS A 9 -43.93 -2.35 0.47
CA CYS A 9 -44.25 -0.94 0.70
C CYS A 9 -45.76 -0.66 0.56
N ASN A 10 -46.40 -1.27 -0.44
CA ASN A 10 -47.85 -1.20 -0.63
C ASN A 10 -48.62 -2.01 0.43
N ARG A 11 -48.05 -3.08 0.98
CA ARG A 11 -48.68 -3.91 2.03
C ARG A 11 -48.58 -3.27 3.43
N LEU A 12 -47.58 -2.42 3.64
CA LEU A 12 -47.33 -1.70 4.91
C LEU A 12 -47.95 -0.30 4.96
N ASP A 13 -48.69 0.11 3.91
CA ASP A 13 -49.34 1.44 3.79
C ASP A 13 -48.38 2.62 4.08
N LEU A 14 -47.11 2.47 3.72
CA LEU A 14 -46.10 3.51 3.88
C LEU A 14 -46.25 4.53 2.74
N GLU A 15 -47.06 5.57 2.94
CA GLU A 15 -47.29 6.68 2.00
C GLU A 15 -46.02 7.49 1.62
N PHE A 16 -44.87 7.23 2.26
CA PHE A 16 -43.68 8.05 2.06
C PHE A 16 -42.89 7.68 0.80
N ARG A 17 -43.29 8.24 -0.34
CA ARG A 17 -42.45 8.31 -1.53
C ARG A 17 -41.51 9.54 -1.43
N PRO A 18 -40.18 9.39 -1.56
CA PRO A 18 -39.22 10.48 -1.45
C PRO A 18 -39.32 11.47 -2.62
N ALA A 19 -38.95 12.74 -2.41
CA ALA A 19 -38.66 13.69 -3.49
C ALA A 19 -37.19 13.57 -3.94
N ALA A 20 -36.93 13.52 -5.24
CA ALA A 20 -35.60 13.52 -5.84
C ALA A 20 -35.27 14.88 -6.48
N VAL A 21 -34.03 15.35 -6.29
CA VAL A 21 -33.53 16.59 -6.92
C VAL A 21 -32.27 16.21 -7.71
N ILE A 22 -32.32 16.36 -9.03
CA ILE A 22 -31.22 16.08 -9.95
C ILE A 22 -30.56 17.41 -10.30
N ILE A 23 -29.26 17.53 -10.11
CA ILE A 23 -28.49 18.73 -10.43
C ILE A 23 -27.54 18.39 -11.57
N LEU A 24 -27.69 19.06 -12.71
CA LEU A 24 -26.88 18.86 -13.90
C LEU A 24 -25.69 19.83 -13.90
N ASP A 25 -24.49 19.29 -14.14
CA ASP A 25 -23.25 20.08 -14.21
C ASP A 25 -23.27 21.06 -15.39
N SER A 26 -22.50 22.13 -15.24
CA SER A 26 -22.26 23.27 -16.12
C SER A 26 -21.92 22.97 -17.58
N ALA A 27 -21.64 21.73 -17.94
CA ALA A 27 -21.27 21.30 -19.29
C ALA A 27 -22.45 20.80 -20.15
N VAL A 28 -23.61 20.53 -19.55
CA VAL A 28 -24.80 20.00 -20.25
C VAL A 28 -25.54 21.15 -20.95
N GLU A 29 -25.83 21.00 -22.26
CA GLU A 29 -26.62 22.00 -23.02
C GLU A 29 -28.07 22.07 -22.49
N ASN A 30 -28.68 23.25 -22.46
CA ASN A 30 -30.02 23.45 -21.88
C ASN A 30 -31.08 22.51 -22.50
N ASP A 31 -30.93 22.17 -23.78
CA ASP A 31 -31.81 21.25 -24.51
C ASP A 31 -31.81 19.82 -23.93
N GLU A 32 -30.69 19.36 -23.35
CA GLU A 32 -30.61 18.05 -22.69
C GLU A 32 -31.28 18.06 -21.32
N ALA A 33 -31.17 19.18 -20.58
CA ALA A 33 -31.85 19.36 -19.30
C ALA A 33 -33.37 19.40 -19.47
N ASP A 34 -33.86 20.10 -20.51
CA ASP A 34 -35.28 20.20 -20.83
C ASP A 34 -35.84 18.87 -21.37
N ARG A 35 -35.05 18.12 -22.16
CA ARG A 35 -35.38 16.72 -22.52
C ARG A 35 -35.48 15.82 -21.31
N LEU A 36 -34.54 15.91 -20.36
CA LEU A 36 -34.56 15.08 -19.15
C LEU A 36 -35.79 15.39 -18.29
N ARG A 37 -36.19 16.67 -18.20
CA ARG A 37 -37.45 17.09 -17.55
C ARG A 37 -38.67 16.51 -18.26
N SER A 38 -38.75 16.66 -19.58
CA SER A 38 -39.86 16.13 -20.38
C SER A 38 -39.99 14.60 -20.24
N LEU A 39 -38.88 13.85 -20.28
CA LEU A 39 -38.86 12.40 -20.05
C LEU A 39 -39.33 11.99 -18.64
N LEU A 40 -39.13 12.85 -17.64
CA LEU A 40 -39.56 12.63 -16.26
C LEU A 40 -40.99 13.12 -15.99
N GLU A 41 -41.54 13.99 -16.84
CA GLU A 41 -42.91 14.52 -16.77
C GLU A 41 -43.94 13.67 -17.54
N GLU A 42 -43.55 13.05 -18.67
CA GLU A 42 -44.44 12.21 -19.49
C GLU A 42 -44.87 10.91 -18.77
N ASP A 43 -44.05 10.40 -17.86
CA ASP A 43 -44.39 9.26 -17.00
C ASP A 43 -43.53 9.33 -15.73
N PRO A 44 -44.00 10.01 -14.67
CA PRO A 44 -43.20 10.19 -13.47
C PRO A 44 -42.79 8.81 -12.93
N PRO A 45 -41.62 8.68 -12.29
CA PRO A 45 -41.24 7.51 -11.49
C PRO A 45 -42.10 7.46 -10.21
N SER A 46 -43.41 7.62 -10.38
CA SER A 46 -44.45 7.75 -9.40
C SER A 46 -44.47 6.53 -8.50
N ALA A 47 -44.07 5.35 -8.98
CA ALA A 47 -43.91 4.15 -8.15
C ALA A 47 -42.81 4.26 -7.09
N PHE A 48 -41.84 5.17 -7.23
CA PHE A 48 -40.63 5.26 -6.40
C PHE A 48 -40.42 6.62 -5.72
N PHE A 49 -40.88 7.71 -6.32
CA PHE A 49 -40.68 9.08 -5.84
C PHE A 49 -42.00 9.86 -5.89
N HIS A 50 -42.23 10.72 -4.89
CA HIS A 50 -43.39 11.62 -4.85
C HIS A 50 -43.22 12.79 -5.81
N SER A 51 -41.98 13.25 -6.01
CA SER A 51 -41.63 14.28 -6.98
C SER A 51 -40.18 14.12 -7.44
N VAL A 52 -39.89 14.56 -8.66
CA VAL A 52 -38.52 14.65 -9.20
C VAL A 52 -38.34 16.05 -9.78
N SER A 53 -37.31 16.79 -9.37
CA SER A 53 -36.97 18.10 -9.94
C SER A 53 -35.57 18.08 -10.55
N VAL A 54 -35.41 18.68 -11.72
CA VAL A 54 -34.12 18.75 -12.43
C VAL A 54 -33.67 20.20 -12.55
N HIS A 55 -32.49 20.51 -12.00
CA HIS A 55 -31.90 21.84 -12.00
C HIS A 55 -30.60 21.85 -12.81
N SER A 56 -30.48 22.78 -13.76
CA SER A 56 -29.22 23.04 -14.47
C SER A 56 -28.44 24.14 -13.73
N VAL A 57 -27.13 23.96 -13.57
CA VAL A 57 -26.25 24.96 -12.92
C VAL A 57 -25.87 26.11 -13.88
N ARG A 58 -26.14 25.98 -15.20
CA ARG A 58 -25.98 27.10 -16.14
C ARG A 58 -27.11 28.11 -15.94
N GLY A 59 -26.74 29.30 -15.46
CA GLY A 59 -27.64 30.42 -15.17
C GLY A 59 -27.37 31.09 -13.82
N TYR A 60 -26.68 30.41 -12.89
CA TYR A 60 -26.43 30.89 -11.52
C TYR A 60 -24.95 31.19 -11.21
N GLY A 61 -24.11 31.46 -12.21
CA GLY A 61 -22.71 31.87 -11.99
C GLY A 61 -21.87 30.91 -11.12
N GLY A 62 -22.15 29.60 -11.18
CA GLY A 62 -21.43 28.59 -10.41
C GLY A 62 -21.81 28.47 -8.93
N ARG A 63 -22.86 29.15 -8.45
CA ARG A 63 -23.41 28.95 -7.09
C ARG A 63 -24.92 28.79 -7.13
N LEU A 64 -25.41 27.62 -6.72
CA LEU A 64 -26.84 27.37 -6.49
C LEU A 64 -27.41 28.43 -5.51
N PRO A 65 -28.62 28.97 -5.75
CA PRO A 65 -29.23 29.96 -4.87
C PRO A 65 -29.47 29.38 -3.46
N ASN A 66 -29.25 30.20 -2.42
CA ASN A 66 -29.38 29.80 -1.02
C ASN A 66 -30.74 29.14 -0.69
N SER A 67 -31.80 29.54 -1.38
CA SER A 67 -33.14 28.96 -1.24
C SER A 67 -33.19 27.44 -1.49
N VAL A 68 -32.35 26.90 -2.39
CA VAL A 68 -32.25 25.45 -2.64
C VAL A 68 -31.61 24.76 -1.42
N PHE A 69 -30.53 25.34 -0.88
CA PHE A 69 -29.85 24.82 0.30
C PHE A 69 -30.69 24.96 1.58
N ASP A 70 -31.49 26.02 1.69
CA ASP A 70 -32.42 26.24 2.80
C ASP A 70 -33.53 25.20 2.78
N ARG A 71 -34.09 24.91 1.60
CA ARG A 71 -35.08 23.83 1.42
C ARG A 71 -34.48 22.45 1.69
N MET A 72 -33.25 22.19 1.26
CA MET A 72 -32.55 20.94 1.60
C MET A 72 -32.27 20.83 3.11
N ARG A 73 -31.94 21.94 3.79
CA ARG A 73 -31.76 21.98 5.25
C ARG A 73 -33.07 21.76 5.99
N GLU A 74 -34.18 22.37 5.57
CA GLU A 74 -35.51 22.16 6.14
C GLU A 74 -36.00 20.72 5.96
N VAL A 75 -35.85 20.16 4.76
CA VAL A 75 -36.19 18.75 4.48
C VAL A 75 -35.31 17.82 5.29
N ARG A 76 -34.01 18.11 5.44
CA ARG A 76 -33.11 17.33 6.30
C ARG A 76 -33.49 17.45 7.77
N ALA A 77 -33.85 18.64 8.25
CA ALA A 77 -34.30 18.87 9.63
C ALA A 77 -35.61 18.13 9.92
N MET A 78 -36.58 18.17 9.01
CA MET A 78 -37.83 17.41 9.11
C MET A 78 -37.60 15.90 9.07
N ARG A 79 -36.73 15.40 8.17
CA ARG A 79 -36.39 13.97 8.10
C ARG A 79 -35.67 13.49 9.36
N ASN A 80 -34.81 14.34 9.93
CA ASN A 80 -34.10 14.05 11.16
C ASN A 80 -35.05 14.03 12.37
N ALA A 81 -35.99 14.99 12.44
CA ALA A 81 -37.01 15.05 13.49
C ALA A 81 -37.97 13.85 13.49
N ASN A 82 -38.18 13.23 12.31
CA ASN A 82 -39.07 12.08 12.15
C ASN A 82 -38.35 10.72 12.05
N HIS A 83 -37.03 10.65 12.26
CA HIS A 83 -36.21 9.44 12.11
C HIS A 83 -36.26 8.77 10.71
N LEU A 84 -36.54 9.56 9.67
CA LEU A 84 -36.71 9.10 8.28
C LEU A 84 -35.44 9.23 7.43
N LEU A 85 -34.26 9.36 8.05
CA LEU A 85 -32.99 9.40 7.33
C LEU A 85 -32.61 7.99 6.87
N TRP A 86 -32.73 7.76 5.57
CA TRP A 86 -32.36 6.49 4.96
C TRP A 86 -30.86 6.28 4.99
N ASP A 87 -30.45 5.04 5.21
CA ASP A 87 -29.05 4.67 5.08
C ASP A 87 -28.58 4.88 3.62
N TRP A 88 -27.28 5.11 3.48
CA TRP A 88 -26.63 5.35 2.19
C TRP A 88 -26.91 4.25 1.15
N TYR A 89 -27.00 2.99 1.59
CA TYR A 89 -27.23 1.85 0.71
C TYR A 89 -28.66 1.84 0.15
N THR A 90 -29.65 2.27 0.94
CA THR A 90 -31.04 2.45 0.54
C THR A 90 -31.18 3.62 -0.45
N MET A 91 -30.53 4.76 -0.20
CA MET A 91 -30.48 5.86 -1.15
C MET A 91 -29.81 5.49 -2.47
N PHE A 92 -28.71 4.74 -2.41
CA PHE A 92 -27.98 4.24 -3.58
C PHE A 92 -28.83 3.29 -4.44
N LYS A 93 -29.58 2.36 -3.82
CA LYS A 93 -30.48 1.48 -4.59
C LYS A 93 -31.61 2.23 -5.30
N LEU A 94 -32.12 3.28 -4.68
CA LEU A 94 -33.22 4.08 -5.24
C LEU A 94 -32.73 5.01 -6.36
N SER A 95 -31.57 5.65 -6.21
CA SER A 95 -30.95 6.41 -7.30
C SER A 95 -30.54 5.50 -8.46
N HIS A 96 -30.02 4.31 -8.19
CA HIS A 96 -29.65 3.34 -9.22
C HIS A 96 -30.86 2.75 -9.97
N GLY A 97 -31.99 2.51 -9.29
CA GLY A 97 -33.23 2.08 -9.94
C GLY A 97 -33.79 3.14 -10.90
N LEU A 98 -33.74 4.41 -10.48
CA LEU A 98 -34.15 5.57 -11.27
C LEU A 98 -33.27 5.74 -12.52
N LEU A 99 -31.95 5.71 -12.35
CA LEU A 99 -30.98 5.89 -13.44
C LEU A 99 -31.03 4.76 -14.47
N ARG A 100 -31.33 3.52 -14.04
CA ARG A 100 -31.46 2.36 -14.95
C ARG A 100 -32.74 2.40 -15.78
N GLN A 101 -33.84 2.93 -15.24
CA GLN A 101 -35.07 3.15 -15.99
C GLN A 101 -34.90 4.23 -17.06
N LEU A 102 -34.16 5.30 -16.75
CA LEU A 102 -33.84 6.38 -17.69
C LEU A 102 -32.95 5.88 -18.84
N ALA A 103 -31.96 5.04 -18.56
CA ALA A 103 -31.06 4.46 -19.56
C ALA A 103 -31.75 3.46 -20.52
N GLY A 104 -32.80 2.77 -20.07
CA GLY A 104 -33.51 1.77 -20.89
C GLY A 104 -34.53 2.34 -21.88
N ARG A 105 -34.77 3.65 -21.91
CA ARG A 105 -35.88 4.29 -22.64
C ARG A 105 -35.48 5.28 -23.74
N SER A 106 -34.20 5.38 -24.12
CA SER A 106 -33.77 6.29 -25.22
C SER A 106 -34.25 5.79 -26.61
N PRO A 107 -35.08 6.53 -27.37
CA PRO A 107 -35.65 6.05 -28.64
C PRO A 107 -34.87 6.44 -29.91
N SER A 108 -33.73 7.15 -29.82
CA SER A 108 -33.01 7.66 -31.02
C SER A 108 -31.55 7.17 -31.13
N PRO A 109 -31.09 6.63 -32.27
CA PRO A 109 -29.75 6.03 -32.38
C PRO A 109 -28.56 7.01 -32.46
N GLN A 110 -28.70 8.31 -32.20
CA GLN A 110 -27.66 9.27 -32.60
C GLN A 110 -27.15 10.31 -31.62
N ARG A 111 -27.71 10.51 -30.42
CA ARG A 111 -27.02 11.24 -29.33
C ARG A 111 -27.46 10.69 -27.98
N ASP A 112 -26.66 9.78 -27.45
CA ASP A 112 -26.78 9.29 -26.08
C ASP A 112 -26.61 10.44 -25.11
N ILE A 113 -27.60 10.67 -24.23
CA ILE A 113 -27.35 11.35 -22.96
C ILE A 113 -26.50 10.37 -22.14
N ASN A 114 -25.19 10.40 -22.37
CA ASN A 114 -24.24 9.41 -21.91
C ASN A 114 -23.83 9.74 -20.46
N VAL A 115 -24.76 9.59 -19.52
CA VAL A 115 -24.44 9.72 -18.09
C VAL A 115 -23.61 8.50 -17.70
N ASP A 116 -22.28 8.65 -17.70
CA ASP A 116 -21.35 7.64 -17.25
C ASP A 116 -21.35 7.55 -15.71
N TYR A 117 -22.38 6.91 -15.18
CA TYR A 117 -22.59 6.67 -13.75
C TYR A 117 -21.49 5.80 -13.12
N VAL A 118 -20.79 5.00 -13.92
CA VAL A 118 -19.68 4.18 -13.43
C VAL A 118 -18.48 5.09 -13.17
N SER A 119 -18.10 5.94 -14.13
CA SER A 119 -17.00 6.89 -13.97
C SER A 119 -17.29 7.98 -12.92
N ALA A 120 -18.55 8.43 -12.79
CA ALA A 120 -18.92 9.41 -11.77
C ALA A 120 -18.77 8.90 -10.32
N LEU A 121 -18.94 7.59 -10.10
CA LEU A 121 -18.75 6.93 -8.80
C LEU A 121 -17.33 6.35 -8.61
N ASP A 122 -16.53 6.30 -9.68
CA ASP A 122 -15.15 5.81 -9.68
C ASP A 122 -14.22 6.73 -8.86
N LEU A 123 -14.47 8.06 -8.88
CA LEU A 123 -13.63 9.09 -8.24
C LEU A 123 -13.40 8.88 -6.73
N GLU A 124 -14.33 8.24 -6.01
CA GLU A 124 -14.22 8.04 -4.56
C GLU A 124 -13.82 6.60 -4.15
N ARG A 125 -13.96 5.62 -5.05
CA ARG A 125 -13.93 4.19 -4.67
C ARG A 125 -12.70 3.43 -5.18
N THR A 126 -12.00 3.92 -6.19
CA THR A 126 -10.78 3.27 -6.68
C THR A 126 -9.50 3.84 -6.07
N PRO A 127 -8.53 2.98 -5.72
CA PRO A 127 -7.15 3.42 -5.57
C PRO A 127 -6.64 3.77 -6.97
N GLN A 128 -6.76 5.06 -7.30
CA GLN A 128 -6.48 5.70 -8.60
C GLN A 128 -7.49 5.36 -9.70
N PRO A 129 -8.07 6.36 -10.38
CA PRO A 129 -9.02 6.12 -11.45
C PRO A 129 -8.38 5.20 -12.49
N LEU A 130 -9.07 4.14 -12.90
CA LEU A 130 -8.60 3.22 -13.95
C LEU A 130 -8.17 3.98 -15.22
N GLN A 131 -8.76 5.16 -15.42
CA GLN A 131 -8.41 6.15 -16.46
C GLN A 131 -6.92 6.51 -16.47
N GLU A 132 -6.28 6.67 -15.30
CA GLU A 132 -4.85 6.98 -15.16
C GLU A 132 -3.95 5.77 -15.42
N ALA A 133 -4.46 4.55 -15.26
CA ALA A 133 -3.70 3.31 -15.40
C ALA A 133 -3.79 2.67 -16.81
N THR A 134 -4.54 3.28 -17.73
CA THR A 134 -4.89 2.76 -19.06
C THR A 134 -3.69 2.21 -19.84
N GLU A 135 -2.62 3.00 -19.98
CA GLU A 135 -1.45 2.61 -20.78
C GLU A 135 -0.77 1.36 -20.25
N TRP A 136 -0.48 1.38 -18.95
CA TRP A 136 0.21 0.28 -18.29
C TRP A 136 -0.61 -0.99 -18.22
N LEU A 137 -1.93 -0.89 -17.99
CA LEU A 137 -2.80 -2.06 -18.05
C LEU A 137 -2.85 -2.64 -19.45
N ALA A 138 -2.93 -1.79 -20.48
CA ALA A 138 -2.91 -2.25 -21.86
C ALA A 138 -1.59 -2.97 -22.20
N ASP A 139 -0.45 -2.44 -21.75
CA ASP A 139 0.86 -3.06 -21.94
C ASP A 139 1.02 -4.36 -21.16
N ALA A 140 0.56 -4.39 -19.90
CA ALA A 140 0.61 -5.59 -19.07
C ALA A 140 -0.27 -6.72 -19.63
N TRP A 141 -1.47 -6.39 -20.13
CA TRP A 141 -2.37 -7.35 -20.76
C TRP A 141 -1.84 -7.82 -22.12
N CYS A 142 -1.28 -6.91 -22.92
CA CYS A 142 -0.59 -7.25 -24.16
C CYS A 142 0.54 -8.25 -23.89
N SER A 143 1.46 -7.90 -22.98
CA SER A 143 2.59 -8.76 -22.60
C SER A 143 2.12 -10.11 -22.07
N TRP A 144 1.02 -10.16 -21.31
CA TRP A 144 0.43 -11.39 -20.82
C TRP A 144 -0.12 -12.30 -21.94
N ILE A 145 -0.83 -11.71 -22.91
CA ILE A 145 -1.36 -12.43 -24.07
C ILE A 145 -0.20 -12.97 -24.92
N GLU A 146 0.88 -12.20 -25.05
CA GLU A 146 2.07 -12.56 -25.83
C GLU A 146 2.99 -13.59 -25.16
N GLN A 147 2.68 -14.07 -23.95
CA GLN A 147 3.43 -15.18 -23.33
C GLN A 147 3.20 -16.53 -24.04
N THR A 148 2.16 -16.64 -24.87
CA THR A 148 1.95 -17.79 -25.76
C THR A 148 2.24 -17.40 -27.20
N THR A 149 2.66 -18.37 -28.02
CA THR A 149 2.77 -18.21 -29.48
C THR A 149 1.61 -18.88 -30.23
N SER A 150 0.68 -19.52 -29.51
CA SER A 150 -0.46 -20.25 -30.07
C SER A 150 -1.70 -19.37 -30.07
N GLU A 151 -2.30 -19.18 -31.24
CA GLU A 151 -3.59 -18.49 -31.38
C GLU A 151 -4.69 -19.23 -30.60
N ASP A 152 -4.70 -20.56 -30.66
CA ASP A 152 -5.65 -21.39 -29.91
C ASP A 152 -5.52 -21.20 -28.39
N GLU A 153 -4.29 -21.20 -27.84
CA GLU A 153 -4.08 -20.95 -26.41
C GLU A 153 -4.51 -19.52 -26.03
N ALA A 154 -4.24 -18.54 -26.89
CA ALA A 154 -4.67 -17.17 -26.66
C ALA A 154 -6.20 -17.06 -26.58
N LEU A 155 -6.91 -17.69 -27.51
CA LEU A 155 -8.37 -17.66 -27.64
C LEU A 155 -9.10 -18.52 -26.60
N GLN A 156 -8.60 -19.72 -26.32
CA GLN A 156 -9.29 -20.69 -25.45
C GLN A 156 -8.89 -20.56 -23.98
N MET A 157 -7.74 -19.94 -23.68
CA MET A 157 -7.25 -19.82 -22.30
C MET A 157 -6.96 -18.37 -21.89
N ARG A 158 -6.05 -17.66 -22.58
CA ARG A 158 -5.55 -16.35 -22.09
C ARG A 158 -6.66 -15.29 -22.05
N LEU A 159 -7.42 -15.14 -23.14
CA LEU A 159 -8.51 -14.17 -23.22
C LEU A 159 -9.68 -14.51 -22.29
N PRO A 160 -10.15 -15.77 -22.19
CA PRO A 160 -11.14 -16.16 -21.18
C PRO A 160 -10.68 -15.89 -19.74
N ILE A 161 -9.42 -16.19 -19.40
CA ILE A 161 -8.88 -15.90 -18.06
C ILE A 161 -8.89 -14.40 -17.76
N LEU A 162 -8.50 -13.58 -18.72
CA LEU A 162 -8.52 -12.12 -18.59
C LEU A 162 -9.96 -11.61 -18.45
N ALA A 163 -10.87 -12.03 -19.32
CA ALA A 163 -12.28 -11.64 -19.32
C ALA A 163 -12.97 -11.99 -17.99
N HIS A 164 -12.73 -13.20 -17.49
CA HIS A 164 -13.26 -13.64 -16.21
C HIS A 164 -12.65 -12.85 -15.03
N ALA A 165 -11.37 -12.47 -15.10
CA ALA A 165 -10.72 -11.64 -14.09
C ALA A 165 -11.37 -10.25 -13.99
N ILE A 166 -11.59 -9.64 -15.16
CA ILE A 166 -12.27 -8.34 -15.30
C ILE A 166 -13.69 -8.42 -14.74
N ALA A 167 -14.46 -9.45 -15.09
CA ALA A 167 -15.82 -9.62 -14.61
C ALA A 167 -15.89 -9.77 -13.08
N VAL A 168 -14.99 -10.56 -12.50
CA VAL A 168 -14.92 -10.77 -11.04
C VAL A 168 -14.44 -9.51 -10.32
N ASP A 169 -13.45 -8.78 -10.87
CA ASP A 169 -13.02 -7.51 -10.26
C ASP A 169 -14.13 -6.47 -10.32
N ALA A 170 -14.86 -6.37 -11.44
CA ALA A 170 -16.04 -5.51 -11.56
C ALA A 170 -17.06 -5.81 -10.46
N ALA A 171 -17.38 -7.09 -10.22
CA ALA A 171 -18.32 -7.49 -9.18
C ALA A 171 -17.84 -7.18 -7.75
N ILE A 172 -16.54 -7.30 -7.48
CA ILE A 172 -15.96 -7.07 -6.14
C ILE A 172 -15.77 -5.58 -5.86
N SER A 173 -15.15 -4.86 -6.80
CA SER A 173 -14.73 -3.46 -6.65
C SER A 173 -15.91 -2.49 -6.83
N TYR A 174 -16.87 -2.81 -7.70
CA TYR A 174 -17.98 -1.94 -8.10
C TYR A 174 -19.34 -2.53 -7.70
N LYS A 175 -19.46 -2.89 -6.41
CA LYS A 175 -20.69 -3.47 -5.85
C LYS A 175 -21.91 -2.61 -6.20
N GLY A 176 -22.94 -3.27 -6.73
CA GLY A 176 -24.20 -2.65 -7.10
C GLY A 176 -24.32 -2.30 -8.58
N PHE A 177 -23.24 -2.35 -9.35
CA PHE A 177 -23.27 -2.15 -10.80
C PHE A 177 -23.36 -3.47 -11.56
N HIS A 178 -23.96 -3.42 -12.75
CA HIS A 178 -23.97 -4.55 -13.67
C HIS A 178 -22.56 -4.74 -14.25
N VAL A 179 -22.03 -5.97 -14.18
CA VAL A 179 -20.66 -6.30 -14.60
C VAL A 179 -20.38 -5.85 -16.05
N ARG A 180 -21.34 -6.08 -16.97
CA ARG A 180 -21.17 -5.65 -18.37
C ARG A 180 -21.06 -4.13 -18.52
N ALA A 181 -21.79 -3.35 -17.73
CA ALA A 181 -21.71 -1.89 -17.78
C ALA A 181 -20.35 -1.40 -17.29
N VAL A 182 -19.81 -2.01 -16.23
CA VAL A 182 -18.46 -1.71 -15.72
C VAL A 182 -17.41 -2.06 -16.77
N PHE A 183 -17.53 -3.20 -17.44
CA PHE A 183 -16.65 -3.58 -18.55
C PHE A 183 -16.68 -2.56 -19.69
N ASP A 184 -17.88 -2.23 -20.18
CA ASP A 184 -18.04 -1.36 -21.35
C ASP A 184 -17.46 0.04 -21.10
N GLN A 185 -17.64 0.59 -19.89
CA GLN A 185 -17.14 1.92 -19.53
C GLN A 185 -15.65 1.91 -19.15
N LEU A 186 -15.22 1.04 -18.25
CA LEU A 186 -13.88 1.13 -17.65
C LEU A 186 -12.81 0.27 -18.33
N HIS A 187 -13.17 -0.85 -18.93
CA HIS A 187 -12.19 -1.84 -19.37
C HIS A 187 -12.14 -2.03 -20.89
N ARG A 188 -13.25 -1.82 -21.60
CA ARG A 188 -13.37 -2.12 -23.04
C ARG A 188 -12.32 -1.42 -23.89
N HIS A 189 -12.06 -0.14 -23.61
CA HIS A 189 -11.06 0.63 -24.34
C HIS A 189 -9.62 0.15 -24.06
N ILE A 190 -9.34 -0.30 -22.83
CA ILE A 190 -8.04 -0.87 -22.43
C ILE A 190 -7.83 -2.22 -23.13
N VAL A 191 -8.83 -3.10 -23.14
CA VAL A 191 -8.76 -4.40 -23.84
C VAL A 191 -8.54 -4.17 -25.33
N LYS A 192 -9.28 -3.25 -25.95
CA LYS A 192 -9.10 -2.90 -27.37
C LYS A 192 -7.66 -2.47 -27.66
N LYS A 193 -7.07 -1.67 -26.76
CA LYS A 193 -5.70 -1.21 -26.88
C LYS A 193 -4.69 -2.35 -26.75
N ALA A 194 -4.82 -3.20 -25.72
CA ALA A 194 -3.99 -4.38 -25.54
C ALA A 194 -4.04 -5.30 -26.77
N LEU A 195 -5.25 -5.56 -27.28
CA LEU A 195 -5.47 -6.40 -28.46
C LEU A 195 -4.94 -5.80 -29.75
N SER A 196 -4.88 -4.46 -29.87
CA SER A 196 -4.28 -3.80 -31.02
C SER A 196 -2.75 -3.82 -31.02
N ARG A 197 -2.12 -4.02 -29.86
CA ARG A 197 -0.66 -4.08 -29.68
C ARG A 197 -0.10 -5.50 -29.85
N GLN A 198 -0.82 -6.50 -29.35
CA GLN A 198 -0.41 -7.90 -29.47
C GLN A 198 -0.52 -8.41 -30.91
N LYS A 199 0.30 -9.42 -31.25
CA LYS A 199 0.45 -9.92 -32.63
C LYS A 199 -0.15 -11.30 -32.93
N ILE A 200 -0.91 -11.87 -32.00
CA ILE A 200 -1.34 -13.27 -32.06
C ILE A 200 -2.76 -13.40 -32.61
N VAL A 201 -3.70 -12.61 -32.10
CA VAL A 201 -5.13 -12.70 -32.44
C VAL A 201 -5.60 -11.42 -33.15
N SER A 202 -6.56 -11.52 -34.08
CA SER A 202 -7.23 -10.32 -34.60
C SER A 202 -7.92 -9.53 -33.47
N ALA A 203 -7.69 -8.23 -33.38
CA ALA A 203 -8.27 -7.39 -32.33
C ALA A 203 -9.81 -7.44 -32.30
N ALA A 204 -10.46 -7.51 -33.46
CA ALA A 204 -11.92 -7.62 -33.53
C ALA A 204 -12.42 -8.96 -32.95
N TYR A 205 -11.74 -10.05 -33.30
CA TYR A 205 -12.11 -11.38 -32.84
C TYR A 205 -11.81 -11.58 -31.35
N GLY A 206 -10.64 -11.14 -30.89
CA GLY A 206 -10.28 -11.16 -29.47
C GLY A 206 -11.25 -10.34 -28.61
N MET A 207 -11.70 -9.17 -29.08
CA MET A 207 -12.70 -8.37 -28.38
C MET A 207 -14.04 -9.10 -28.26
N ALA A 208 -14.46 -9.81 -29.31
CA ALA A 208 -15.69 -10.60 -29.29
C ALA A 208 -15.63 -11.73 -28.25
N VAL A 209 -14.48 -12.44 -28.17
CA VAL A 209 -14.25 -13.48 -27.16
C VAL A 209 -14.30 -12.91 -25.75
N VAL A 210 -13.61 -11.80 -25.50
CA VAL A 210 -13.60 -11.16 -24.17
C VAL A 210 -15.00 -10.71 -23.77
N ALA A 211 -15.71 -9.99 -24.66
CA ALA A 211 -17.05 -9.50 -24.40
C ALA A 211 -18.04 -10.64 -24.12
N SER A 212 -18.03 -11.69 -24.96
CA SER A 212 -18.88 -12.87 -24.78
C SER A 212 -18.62 -13.58 -23.45
N HIS A 213 -17.36 -13.71 -23.04
CA HIS A 213 -17.01 -14.35 -21.78
C HIS A 213 -17.37 -13.50 -20.55
N VAL A 214 -17.27 -12.17 -20.66
CA VAL A 214 -17.77 -11.23 -19.63
C VAL A 214 -19.28 -11.41 -19.47
N ASP A 215 -20.04 -11.48 -20.56
CA ASP A 215 -21.50 -11.67 -20.52
C ASP A 215 -21.86 -13.00 -19.86
N LYS A 216 -21.23 -14.10 -20.29
CA LYS A 216 -21.44 -15.43 -19.70
C LYS A 216 -21.12 -15.46 -18.21
N THR A 217 -20.06 -14.77 -17.78
CA THR A 217 -19.69 -14.69 -16.36
C THR A 217 -20.69 -13.87 -15.57
N ALA A 218 -21.22 -12.78 -16.16
CA ALA A 218 -22.24 -11.94 -15.53
C ALA A 218 -23.59 -12.67 -15.40
N GLU A 219 -23.99 -13.43 -16.42
CA GLU A 219 -25.23 -14.22 -16.44
C GLU A 219 -25.20 -15.36 -15.40
N ASN A 220 -24.11 -16.12 -15.37
CA ASN A 220 -23.93 -17.22 -14.40
C ASN A 220 -23.92 -16.74 -12.94
N ALA A 221 -23.71 -15.45 -12.71
CA ALA A 221 -23.59 -14.86 -11.39
C ALA A 221 -24.78 -13.94 -11.01
N LEU A 222 -25.85 -13.95 -11.82
CA LEU A 222 -27.07 -13.19 -11.56
C LEU A 222 -27.81 -13.67 -10.29
N ASP A 223 -27.47 -14.85 -9.76
CA ASP A 223 -28.18 -15.48 -8.65
C ASP A 223 -27.52 -15.39 -7.26
N HIS A 224 -26.25 -15.01 -7.10
CA HIS A 224 -25.60 -15.08 -5.78
C HIS A 224 -24.58 -13.99 -5.43
N MET A 225 -24.55 -13.66 -4.12
CA MET A 225 -23.67 -12.74 -3.40
C MET A 225 -22.18 -12.85 -3.78
N LEU A 226 -21.36 -11.83 -3.45
CA LEU A 226 -19.89 -11.74 -3.68
C LEU A 226 -19.09 -13.05 -3.52
N GLN A 227 -19.48 -13.91 -2.58
CA GLN A 227 -18.87 -15.22 -2.32
C GLN A 227 -18.94 -16.15 -3.54
N HIS A 228 -19.94 -16.00 -4.40
CA HIS A 228 -20.12 -16.78 -5.62
C HIS A 228 -19.08 -16.44 -6.69
N TYR A 229 -18.78 -15.15 -6.90
CA TYR A 229 -17.74 -14.72 -7.85
C TYR A 229 -16.34 -15.20 -7.45
N GLN A 230 -16.01 -15.17 -6.16
CA GLN A 230 -14.74 -15.70 -5.66
C GLN A 230 -14.64 -17.22 -5.87
N LYS A 231 -15.71 -17.97 -5.55
CA LYS A 231 -15.75 -19.42 -5.75
C LYS A 231 -15.67 -19.79 -7.23
N SER A 232 -16.43 -19.10 -8.08
CA SER A 232 -16.43 -19.25 -9.53
C SER A 232 -15.04 -19.04 -10.12
N ARG A 233 -14.31 -17.99 -9.70
CA ARG A 233 -12.92 -17.76 -10.12
C ARG A 233 -12.00 -18.92 -9.75
N VAL A 234 -12.12 -19.44 -8.53
CA VAL A 234 -11.27 -20.55 -8.06
C VAL A 234 -11.55 -21.82 -8.87
N GLU A 235 -12.82 -22.11 -9.16
CA GLU A 235 -13.22 -23.26 -9.99
C GLU A 235 -12.72 -23.11 -11.43
N PHE A 236 -12.95 -21.95 -12.04
CA PHE A 236 -12.47 -21.63 -13.38
C PHE A 236 -10.95 -21.74 -13.52
N LEU A 237 -10.19 -21.25 -12.54
CA LEU A 237 -8.73 -21.35 -12.58
C LEU A 237 -8.22 -22.79 -12.37
N LYS A 238 -8.91 -23.63 -11.59
CA LYS A 238 -8.51 -25.04 -11.37
C LYS A 238 -8.44 -25.83 -12.68
N GLU A 239 -9.37 -25.57 -13.61
CA GLU A 239 -9.39 -26.22 -14.92
C GLU A 239 -8.13 -25.90 -15.75
N HIS A 240 -7.51 -24.75 -15.50
CA HIS A 240 -6.36 -24.25 -16.25
C HIS A 240 -5.02 -24.35 -15.51
N GLN A 241 -5.02 -24.73 -14.22
CA GLN A 241 -3.84 -24.77 -13.35
C GLN A 241 -2.61 -25.48 -13.94
N PRO A 242 -2.72 -26.64 -14.63
CA PRO A 242 -1.57 -27.30 -15.24
C PRO A 242 -0.81 -26.42 -16.24
N SER A 243 -1.54 -25.63 -17.04
CA SER A 243 -0.98 -24.73 -18.06
C SER A 243 -0.49 -23.40 -17.47
N LEU A 244 -1.02 -23.01 -16.31
CA LEU A 244 -0.62 -21.77 -15.61
C LEU A 244 0.65 -21.93 -14.77
N ALA A 245 1.14 -23.16 -14.58
CA ALA A 245 2.27 -23.47 -13.73
C ALA A 245 3.56 -22.74 -14.12
N ASP A 246 3.77 -22.43 -15.40
CA ASP A 246 4.97 -21.71 -15.88
C ASP A 246 4.72 -20.21 -16.14
N SER A 247 3.45 -19.78 -16.13
CA SER A 247 3.10 -18.40 -16.40
C SER A 247 3.24 -17.53 -15.14
N ARG A 248 4.01 -16.45 -15.24
CA ARG A 248 4.34 -15.55 -14.11
C ARG A 248 4.19 -14.08 -14.52
N SER A 249 3.84 -13.26 -13.54
CA SER A 249 3.90 -11.79 -13.64
C SER A 249 4.37 -11.24 -12.31
N SER A 250 5.35 -10.34 -12.35
CA SER A 250 5.85 -9.60 -11.18
C SER A 250 5.11 -8.28 -10.97
N ASP A 251 4.46 -7.77 -12.01
CA ASP A 251 3.95 -6.39 -12.06
C ASP A 251 2.45 -6.33 -11.77
N LEU A 252 1.70 -7.33 -12.21
CA LEU A 252 0.24 -7.40 -12.13
C LEU A 252 -0.21 -8.57 -11.25
N CYS A 253 -1.24 -8.35 -10.45
CA CYS A 253 -1.88 -9.41 -9.69
C CYS A 253 -2.48 -10.46 -10.63
N LEU A 254 -2.02 -11.71 -10.51
CA LEU A 254 -2.45 -12.83 -11.35
C LEU A 254 -3.93 -13.23 -11.15
N LEU A 255 -4.58 -12.80 -10.06
CA LEU A 255 -5.99 -13.13 -9.83
C LEU A 255 -6.95 -12.12 -10.44
N CYS A 256 -6.70 -10.81 -10.27
CA CYS A 256 -7.61 -9.76 -10.76
C CYS A 256 -7.20 -9.15 -12.10
N PHE A 257 -5.92 -9.23 -12.50
CA PHE A 257 -5.41 -8.55 -13.69
C PHE A 257 -5.63 -7.02 -13.73
N VAL A 258 -6.04 -6.37 -12.64
CA VAL A 258 -6.29 -4.91 -12.59
C VAL A 258 -5.31 -4.20 -11.67
N ARG A 259 -5.00 -4.79 -10.52
CA ARG A 259 -4.15 -4.15 -9.50
C ARG A 259 -2.69 -4.59 -9.62
N PRO A 260 -1.74 -3.71 -9.26
CA PRO A 260 -0.34 -4.10 -9.10
C PRO A 260 -0.16 -5.31 -8.19
N ALA A 261 0.83 -6.13 -8.50
CA ALA A 261 1.27 -7.22 -7.64
C ALA A 261 2.16 -6.69 -6.51
N ASP A 262 1.74 -6.86 -5.26
CA ASP A 262 2.50 -6.43 -4.08
C ASP A 262 2.96 -7.62 -3.23
N ILE A 263 2.19 -8.71 -3.21
CA ILE A 263 2.41 -9.89 -2.37
C ILE A 263 2.85 -11.05 -3.24
N PHE A 264 4.02 -11.61 -2.95
CA PHE A 264 4.49 -12.81 -3.63
C PHE A 264 4.19 -14.04 -2.77
N LEU A 265 3.82 -15.15 -3.39
CA LEU A 265 3.67 -16.46 -2.73
C LEU A 265 4.97 -17.28 -2.90
N PRO A 266 5.22 -18.32 -2.08
CA PRO A 266 6.43 -19.15 -2.20
C PRO A 266 6.70 -19.72 -3.60
N CYS A 267 5.65 -19.92 -4.40
CA CYS A 267 5.70 -20.35 -5.80
C CYS A 267 5.99 -19.22 -6.83
N GLU A 268 6.38 -18.04 -6.35
CA GLU A 268 6.59 -16.79 -7.11
C GLU A 268 5.35 -16.16 -7.74
N CYS A 269 4.16 -16.76 -7.59
CA CYS A 269 2.93 -16.15 -8.04
C CYS A 269 2.62 -14.88 -7.24
N ALA A 270 2.30 -13.79 -7.93
CA ALA A 270 2.14 -12.48 -7.33
C ALA A 270 0.66 -12.05 -7.28
N LEU A 271 0.25 -11.51 -6.13
CA LEU A 271 -1.10 -11.10 -5.78
C LEU A 271 -1.10 -9.64 -5.32
N CYS A 272 -2.22 -8.95 -5.48
CA CYS A 272 -2.47 -7.70 -4.79
C CYS A 272 -3.04 -7.97 -3.39
N GLU A 273 -2.98 -6.97 -2.51
CA GLU A 273 -3.52 -7.10 -1.15
C GLU A 273 -5.00 -7.52 -1.11
N THR A 274 -5.83 -6.95 -1.98
CA THR A 274 -7.27 -7.26 -2.03
C THR A 274 -7.49 -8.72 -2.38
N CYS A 275 -6.81 -9.25 -3.41
CA CYS A 275 -6.94 -10.65 -3.78
C CYS A 275 -6.36 -11.58 -2.71
N CYS A 276 -5.31 -11.17 -2.01
CA CYS A 276 -4.82 -11.93 -0.85
C CYS A 276 -5.93 -12.10 0.20
N ARG A 277 -6.60 -11.01 0.63
CA ARG A 277 -7.73 -11.08 1.58
C ARG A 277 -8.94 -11.84 1.04
N SER A 278 -9.25 -11.68 -0.25
CA SER A 278 -10.44 -12.26 -0.88
C SER A 278 -10.38 -13.77 -1.04
N TYR A 279 -9.20 -14.32 -1.33
CA TYR A 279 -9.05 -15.73 -1.72
C TYR A 279 -8.32 -16.59 -0.67
N GLY A 280 -7.64 -15.97 0.29
CA GLY A 280 -7.03 -16.68 1.40
C GLY A 280 -7.99 -16.86 2.57
N ARG A 281 -7.61 -17.70 3.53
CA ARG A 281 -8.39 -17.94 4.74
C ARG A 281 -7.92 -17.00 5.86
N PRO A 282 -8.76 -16.10 6.40
CA PRO A 282 -8.38 -15.25 7.50
C PRO A 282 -8.09 -16.10 8.75
N THR A 283 -7.01 -15.78 9.45
CA THR A 283 -6.61 -16.42 10.72
C THR A 283 -6.63 -15.44 11.89
N THR A 284 -6.32 -14.17 11.61
CA THR A 284 -6.50 -13.02 12.49
C THR A 284 -6.99 -11.83 11.66
N GLY A 285 -7.22 -10.67 12.28
CA GLY A 285 -7.68 -9.49 11.53
C GLY A 285 -6.62 -8.92 10.58
N THR A 286 -5.38 -9.41 10.68
CA THR A 286 -4.24 -9.00 9.84
C THR A 286 -3.58 -10.14 9.09
N VAL A 287 -3.81 -11.41 9.46
CA VAL A 287 -3.13 -12.57 8.84
C VAL A 287 -4.06 -13.43 8.02
N THR A 288 -3.68 -13.64 6.77
CA THR A 288 -4.35 -14.50 5.81
C THR A 288 -3.47 -15.71 5.46
N ALA A 289 -4.03 -16.92 5.53
CA ALA A 289 -3.32 -18.16 5.25
C ALA A 289 -3.74 -18.80 3.91
N PHE A 290 -2.77 -19.45 3.28
CA PHE A 290 -2.92 -20.23 2.05
C PHE A 290 -2.33 -21.62 2.26
N ASP A 291 -3.13 -22.65 1.99
CA ASP A 291 -2.66 -24.03 1.93
C ASP A 291 -2.07 -24.37 0.54
N ARG A 292 -2.51 -23.62 -0.48
CA ARG A 292 -2.04 -23.73 -1.86
C ARG A 292 -2.16 -22.42 -2.62
N CYS A 293 -1.39 -22.28 -3.69
CA CYS A 293 -1.56 -21.19 -4.65
C CYS A 293 -2.89 -21.34 -5.41
N VAL A 294 -3.70 -20.28 -5.44
CA VAL A 294 -4.94 -20.25 -6.23
C VAL A 294 -4.65 -20.26 -7.74
N TRP A 295 -3.53 -19.65 -8.14
CA TRP A 295 -3.12 -19.52 -9.53
C TRP A 295 -2.51 -20.79 -10.12
N CYS A 296 -1.41 -21.30 -9.55
CA CYS A 296 -0.69 -22.45 -10.08
C CYS A 296 -1.00 -23.79 -9.38
N GLY A 297 -1.86 -23.78 -8.34
CA GLY A 297 -2.22 -25.00 -7.60
C GLY A 297 -1.15 -25.56 -6.66
N MET A 298 0.07 -25.01 -6.65
CA MET A 298 1.17 -25.50 -5.82
C MET A 298 0.81 -25.53 -4.33
N LEU A 299 1.00 -26.68 -3.69
CA LEU A 299 0.81 -26.88 -2.25
C LEU A 299 1.95 -26.26 -1.45
N PHE A 300 1.63 -25.62 -0.32
CA PHE A 300 2.61 -25.04 0.60
C PHE A 300 2.78 -25.93 1.84
N ALA A 301 3.68 -26.91 1.76
CA ALA A 301 3.88 -27.90 2.85
C ALA A 301 4.25 -27.27 4.21
N GLY A 302 5.00 -26.16 4.21
CA GLY A 302 5.34 -25.37 5.41
C GLY A 302 4.26 -24.38 5.86
N GLY A 303 3.12 -24.32 5.15
CA GLY A 303 2.13 -23.25 5.27
C GLY A 303 2.59 -21.96 4.60
N CYS A 304 1.64 -21.13 4.17
CA CYS A 304 1.90 -19.78 3.69
C CYS A 304 0.95 -18.82 4.42
N ALA A 305 1.46 -18.07 5.39
CA ALA A 305 0.70 -17.04 6.08
C ALA A 305 1.26 -15.66 5.71
N ILE A 306 0.37 -14.72 5.41
CA ILE A 306 0.73 -13.37 4.98
C ILE A 306 0.04 -12.39 5.91
N ARG A 307 0.83 -11.51 6.55
CA ARG A 307 0.33 -10.40 7.34
C ARG A 307 0.17 -9.17 6.45
N GLN A 308 -1.01 -8.58 6.48
CA GLN A 308 -1.37 -7.39 5.74
C GLN A 308 -1.72 -6.27 6.71
N LYS A 309 -1.45 -5.04 6.29
CA LYS A 309 -1.86 -3.85 7.05
C LYS A 309 -3.39 -3.83 7.23
N PRO A 310 -3.92 -3.54 8.43
CA PRO A 310 -5.37 -3.37 8.60
C PRO A 310 -5.90 -2.23 7.74
N ILE A 311 -7.09 -2.37 7.17
CA ILE A 311 -7.66 -1.37 6.25
C ILE A 311 -7.94 -0.02 6.93
N THR A 312 -8.27 -0.06 8.22
CA THR A 312 -8.53 1.12 9.05
C THR A 312 -7.26 1.76 9.60
N ALA A 313 -6.10 1.13 9.42
CA ALA A 313 -4.83 1.61 9.92
C ALA A 313 -4.24 2.75 9.08
N GLY A 314 -3.60 3.71 9.74
CA GLY A 314 -2.75 4.71 9.08
C GLY A 314 -1.39 4.15 8.66
N CYS A 315 -0.63 4.95 7.93
CA CYS A 315 0.72 4.59 7.46
C CYS A 315 1.79 5.03 8.46
N ARG A 316 2.75 4.16 8.77
CA ARG A 316 3.89 4.45 9.65
C ARG A 316 5.17 4.41 8.83
N VAL A 317 5.94 5.49 8.82
CA VAL A 317 7.07 5.66 7.88
C VAL A 317 8.40 5.80 8.59
N LEU A 318 9.43 5.13 8.08
CA LEU A 318 10.83 5.28 8.46
C LEU A 318 11.58 6.00 7.33
N ALA A 319 12.27 7.10 7.65
CA ALA A 319 13.13 7.83 6.71
C ALA A 319 14.58 7.82 7.22
N LEU A 320 15.53 7.34 6.42
CA LEU A 320 16.93 7.14 6.80
C LEU A 320 17.90 7.91 5.89
N ASP A 321 18.52 8.95 6.42
CA ASP A 321 19.44 9.82 5.68
C ASP A 321 20.68 9.11 5.09
N GLY A 322 21.31 9.76 4.12
CA GLY A 322 22.65 9.43 3.65
C GLY A 322 23.74 9.93 4.61
N GLY A 323 24.93 9.32 4.55
CA GLY A 323 26.03 9.69 5.47
C GLY A 323 27.25 8.75 5.49
N GLY A 324 27.41 7.86 4.51
CA GLY A 324 28.55 6.95 4.43
C GLY A 324 28.70 6.09 5.69
N VAL A 325 29.94 5.97 6.21
CA VAL A 325 30.24 5.19 7.43
C VAL A 325 29.48 5.65 8.68
N LYS A 326 28.94 6.89 8.69
CA LYS A 326 28.14 7.40 9.81
C LYS A 326 26.75 6.76 9.91
N GLY A 327 26.32 5.98 8.92
CA GLY A 327 25.05 5.23 8.96
C GLY A 327 24.93 4.24 10.13
N ILE A 328 26.05 3.89 10.79
CA ILE A 328 26.05 3.16 12.06
C ILE A 328 25.24 3.88 13.17
N VAL A 329 25.18 5.21 13.13
CA VAL A 329 24.43 6.03 14.09
C VAL A 329 22.95 5.70 14.02
N GLN A 330 22.40 5.54 12.81
CA GLN A 330 21.00 5.18 12.61
C GLN A 330 20.68 3.84 13.27
N LEU A 331 21.53 2.82 13.07
CA LEU A 331 21.32 1.49 13.65
C LEU A 331 21.30 1.53 15.18
N HIS A 332 22.21 2.30 15.81
CA HIS A 332 22.21 2.44 17.27
C HIS A 332 21.05 3.28 17.82
N VAL A 333 20.60 4.30 17.09
CA VAL A 333 19.39 5.05 17.47
C VAL A 333 18.17 4.12 17.43
N LEU A 334 18.02 3.34 16.36
CA LEU A 334 16.96 2.35 16.22
C LEU A 334 17.07 1.25 17.30
N GLU A 335 18.28 0.81 17.63
CA GLU A 335 18.55 -0.14 18.73
C GLU A 335 18.13 0.43 20.09
N ALA A 336 18.36 1.72 20.33
CA ALA A 336 17.93 2.38 21.56
C ALA A 336 16.39 2.48 21.65
N ILE A 337 15.69 2.72 20.53
CA ILE A 337 14.21 2.65 20.47
C ILE A 337 13.72 1.22 20.71
N GLU A 338 14.37 0.21 20.11
CA GLU A 338 14.06 -1.21 20.36
C GLU A 338 14.27 -1.58 21.84
N LYS A 339 15.28 -1.04 22.51
CA LYS A 339 15.50 -1.21 23.96
C LYS A 339 14.46 -0.50 24.83
N LEU A 340 13.93 0.64 24.38
CA LEU A 340 12.88 1.40 25.07
C LEU A 340 11.51 0.74 24.96
N THR A 341 11.21 0.15 23.81
CA THR A 341 9.94 -0.52 23.52
C THR A 341 9.96 -2.02 23.85
N LYS A 342 11.15 -2.62 23.96
CA LYS A 342 11.40 -4.07 24.02
C LYS A 342 10.89 -4.84 22.82
N LEU A 343 10.50 -4.15 21.76
CA LEU A 343 9.85 -4.72 20.58
C LEU A 343 10.74 -4.54 19.34
N PRO A 344 10.80 -5.53 18.44
CA PRO A 344 11.66 -5.45 17.27
C PRO A 344 11.33 -4.23 16.41
N ILE A 345 12.32 -3.40 16.09
CA ILE A 345 12.08 -2.09 15.45
C ILE A 345 11.26 -2.16 14.16
N ARG A 346 11.39 -3.27 13.43
CA ARG A 346 10.73 -3.52 12.15
C ARG A 346 9.21 -3.45 12.24
N ILE A 347 8.61 -3.86 13.37
CA ILE A 347 7.14 -4.00 13.48
C ILE A 347 6.40 -2.64 13.49
N PHE A 348 7.15 -1.56 13.63
CA PHE A 348 6.62 -0.21 13.73
C PHE A 348 6.41 0.47 12.38
N PHE A 349 6.91 -0.07 11.28
CA PHE A 349 6.90 0.63 9.98
C PHE A 349 6.20 -0.15 8.88
N ASP A 350 5.46 0.57 8.04
CA ASP A 350 4.83 0.05 6.83
C ASP A 350 5.64 0.43 5.57
N LEU A 351 6.38 1.54 5.63
CA LEU A 351 7.22 2.07 4.57
C LEU A 351 8.57 2.51 5.14
N ALA A 352 9.67 2.11 4.50
CA ALA A 352 11.01 2.64 4.75
C ALA A 352 11.57 3.28 3.49
N ILE A 353 12.06 4.52 3.61
CA ILE A 353 12.74 5.23 2.52
C ILE A 353 14.15 5.57 2.99
N GLY A 354 15.13 5.28 2.15
CA GLY A 354 16.55 5.41 2.47
C GLY A 354 17.35 6.08 1.36
N THR A 355 18.29 6.96 1.70
CA THR A 355 19.29 7.47 0.75
C THR A 355 20.68 6.95 1.11
N SER A 356 21.46 6.50 0.13
CA SER A 356 22.84 6.05 0.35
C SER A 356 22.91 4.96 1.40
N VAL A 357 23.72 5.13 2.45
CA VAL A 357 23.78 4.21 3.59
C VAL A 357 22.41 4.00 4.26
N GLY A 358 21.56 5.02 4.34
CA GLY A 358 20.20 4.87 4.83
C GLY A 358 19.34 3.98 3.93
N GLY A 359 19.62 3.99 2.61
CA GLY A 359 19.09 3.02 1.64
C GLY A 359 19.50 1.59 1.97
N ILE A 360 20.79 1.36 2.26
CA ILE A 360 21.32 0.05 2.68
C ILE A 360 20.66 -0.42 3.98
N ASN A 361 20.49 0.47 4.97
CA ASN A 361 19.82 0.16 6.23
C ASN A 361 18.32 -0.15 6.01
N ALA A 362 17.63 0.61 5.16
CA ALA A 362 16.23 0.36 4.81
C ALA A 362 16.05 -1.00 4.11
N LEU A 363 16.96 -1.35 3.18
CA LEU A 363 16.98 -2.66 2.55
C LEU A 363 17.24 -3.79 3.56
N SER A 364 18.15 -3.58 4.50
CA SER A 364 18.50 -4.59 5.51
C SER A 364 17.32 -4.87 6.47
N ILE A 365 16.64 -3.81 6.93
CA ILE A 365 15.53 -3.90 7.89
C ILE A 365 14.22 -4.31 7.23
N GLY A 366 13.85 -3.65 6.12
CA GLY A 366 12.54 -3.83 5.51
C GLY A 366 12.49 -4.98 4.51
N VAL A 367 13.49 -5.06 3.64
CA VAL A 367 13.55 -6.06 2.57
C VAL A 367 14.09 -7.37 3.12
N LEU A 368 15.35 -7.39 3.60
CA LEU A 368 16.03 -8.58 4.14
C LEU A 368 15.49 -9.05 5.49
N GLN A 369 14.76 -8.19 6.21
CA GLN A 369 14.18 -8.47 7.53
C GLN A 369 15.21 -8.97 8.54
N TRP A 370 16.41 -8.42 8.49
CA TRP A 370 17.45 -8.75 9.44
C TRP A 370 17.18 -8.07 10.79
N PRO A 371 17.41 -8.80 11.91
CA PRO A 371 17.59 -8.20 13.22
C PRO A 371 18.66 -7.10 13.21
N LEU A 372 18.50 -6.08 14.08
CA LEU A 372 19.39 -4.90 14.10
C LEU A 372 20.85 -5.25 14.39
N ASP A 373 21.12 -6.23 15.25
CA ASP A 373 22.47 -6.74 15.56
C ASP A 373 23.15 -7.30 14.30
N ARG A 374 22.41 -8.04 13.47
CA ARG A 374 22.91 -8.52 12.18
C ARG A 374 23.14 -7.36 11.21
N CYS A 375 22.24 -6.38 11.17
CA CYS A 375 22.44 -5.17 10.36
C CYS A 375 23.74 -4.45 10.76
N GLU A 376 23.99 -4.28 12.06
CA GLU A 376 25.19 -3.62 12.61
C GLU A 376 26.47 -4.37 12.23
N ASN A 377 26.54 -5.68 12.52
CA ASN A 377 27.71 -6.49 12.25
C ASN A 377 28.04 -6.50 10.74
N THR A 378 27.01 -6.71 9.90
CA THR A 378 27.17 -6.70 8.45
C THR A 378 27.61 -5.33 7.95
N PHE A 379 27.06 -4.25 8.51
CA PHE A 379 27.45 -2.88 8.16
C PHE A 379 28.95 -2.63 8.42
N VAL A 380 29.45 -3.01 9.59
CA VAL A 380 30.86 -2.84 9.95
C VAL A 380 31.77 -3.64 9.00
N GLU A 381 31.38 -4.87 8.66
CA GLU A 381 32.12 -5.70 7.70
C GLU A 381 32.13 -5.09 6.29
N VAL A 382 30.98 -4.62 5.82
CA VAL A 382 30.83 -3.96 4.51
C VAL A 382 31.68 -2.71 4.44
N ALA A 383 31.60 -1.83 5.44
CA ALA A 383 32.36 -0.59 5.48
C ALA A 383 33.87 -0.84 5.39
N LYS A 384 34.38 -1.87 6.08
CA LYS A 384 35.80 -2.27 6.00
C LYS A 384 36.21 -2.79 4.62
N LYS A 385 35.34 -3.55 3.96
CA LYS A 385 35.61 -4.13 2.62
C LYS A 385 35.51 -3.09 1.50
N ILE A 386 34.54 -2.17 1.60
CA ILE A 386 34.29 -1.12 0.60
C ILE A 386 35.33 0.01 0.71
N PHE A 387 35.71 0.38 1.93
CA PHE A 387 36.71 1.42 2.20
C PHE A 387 37.97 0.79 2.82
N PRO A 388 38.74 0.01 2.03
CA PRO A 388 39.96 -0.60 2.53
C PRO A 388 40.97 0.50 2.89
N LYS A 389 41.66 0.34 4.02
CA LYS A 389 42.80 1.20 4.37
C LYS A 389 44.04 0.35 4.53
N ALA A 390 45.09 0.69 3.79
CA ALA A 390 46.38 0.05 3.97
C ALA A 390 46.94 0.34 5.38
N THR A 391 47.48 -0.70 6.03
CA THR A 391 48.01 -0.64 7.40
C THR A 391 49.44 -0.12 7.46
N THR A 392 50.22 -0.24 6.37
CA THR A 392 51.62 0.20 6.29
C THR A 392 51.76 1.57 5.64
N ALA A 393 52.85 2.29 5.92
CA ALA A 393 53.13 3.59 5.29
C ALA A 393 53.28 3.47 3.76
N ALA A 394 54.05 2.48 3.29
CA ALA A 394 54.21 2.20 1.86
C ALA A 394 52.88 1.84 1.19
N GLY A 395 52.07 0.98 1.83
CA GLY A 395 50.75 0.61 1.30
C GLY A 395 49.80 1.81 1.20
N ARG A 396 49.82 2.73 2.19
CA ARG A 396 49.03 3.97 2.15
C ARG A 396 49.43 4.87 0.99
N TRP A 397 50.72 4.96 0.69
CA TRP A 397 51.21 5.74 -0.46
C TRP A 397 50.76 5.11 -1.78
N CYS A 398 50.96 3.80 -1.96
CA CYS A 398 50.48 3.07 -3.14
C CYS A 398 48.96 3.21 -3.32
N GLN A 399 48.20 3.13 -2.23
CA GLN A 399 46.75 3.33 -2.26
C GLN A 399 46.37 4.74 -2.73
N LYS A 400 47.04 5.78 -2.24
CA LYS A 400 46.81 7.16 -2.69
C LYS A 400 47.15 7.35 -4.17
N VAL A 401 48.25 6.77 -4.64
CA VAL A 401 48.64 6.80 -6.06
C VAL A 401 47.59 6.09 -6.91
N ALA A 402 47.12 4.92 -6.49
CA ALA A 402 46.06 4.19 -7.18
C ALA A 402 44.74 4.96 -7.18
N GLN A 403 44.36 5.60 -6.07
CA GLN A 403 43.17 6.45 -5.97
C GLN A 403 43.27 7.68 -6.87
N LEU A 404 44.44 8.33 -6.96
CA LEU A 404 44.67 9.45 -7.87
C LEU A 404 44.58 9.00 -9.34
N PHE A 405 45.22 7.87 -9.68
CA PHE A 405 45.10 7.30 -11.01
C PHE A 405 43.64 7.00 -11.37
N ARG A 406 42.89 6.38 -10.46
CA ARG A 406 41.46 6.13 -10.65
C ARG A 406 40.66 7.41 -10.77
N PHE A 407 40.94 8.42 -9.95
CA PHE A 407 40.25 9.72 -10.06
C PHE A 407 40.39 10.35 -11.44
N VAL A 408 41.59 10.26 -12.04
CA VAL A 408 41.88 10.86 -13.36
C VAL A 408 41.30 10.03 -14.50
N PHE A 409 41.35 8.69 -14.40
CA PHE A 409 41.07 7.79 -15.53
C PHE A 409 39.82 6.91 -15.36
N LYS A 410 39.13 6.96 -14.22
CA LYS A 410 37.95 6.15 -13.89
C LYS A 410 36.89 7.00 -13.22
N ASP A 411 35.65 6.53 -13.31
CA ASP A 411 34.50 7.12 -12.63
C ASP A 411 34.51 6.68 -11.15
N GLY A 412 35.37 7.26 -10.32
CA GLY A 412 35.42 7.04 -8.87
C GLY A 412 36.75 6.49 -8.31
N ILE A 413 37.11 6.95 -7.12
CA ILE A 413 38.37 6.59 -6.44
C ILE A 413 38.37 5.16 -5.86
N TYR A 414 37.20 4.59 -5.60
CA TYR A 414 37.02 3.21 -5.16
C TYR A 414 36.55 2.31 -6.31
N SER A 415 36.72 1.00 -6.12
CA SER A 415 36.16 0.00 -7.06
C SER A 415 34.63 -0.12 -6.87
N PRO A 416 33.88 -0.58 -7.89
CA PRO A 416 32.45 -0.85 -7.74
C PRO A 416 32.16 -1.71 -6.50
N SER A 417 31.14 -1.34 -5.72
CA SER A 417 30.76 -2.03 -4.48
C SER A 417 29.91 -3.28 -4.72
N GLY A 418 29.40 -3.49 -5.94
CA GLY A 418 28.55 -4.61 -6.33
C GLY A 418 29.06 -6.00 -5.92
N PRO A 419 30.34 -6.36 -6.12
CA PRO A 419 30.86 -7.66 -5.69
C PRO A 419 30.79 -7.89 -4.18
N VAL A 420 31.01 -6.83 -3.38
CA VAL A 420 30.89 -6.91 -1.92
C VAL A 420 29.45 -7.16 -1.54
N PHE A 421 28.49 -6.40 -2.09
CA PHE A 421 27.08 -6.64 -1.85
C PHE A 421 26.63 -8.02 -2.30
N GLN A 422 27.08 -8.50 -3.47
CA GLN A 422 26.77 -9.84 -3.97
C GLN A 422 27.22 -10.93 -3.00
N SER A 423 28.40 -10.79 -2.38
CA SER A 423 28.89 -11.77 -1.40
C SER A 423 28.03 -11.90 -0.13
N ILE A 424 27.17 -10.91 0.14
CA ILE A 424 26.38 -10.82 1.36
C ILE A 424 24.91 -11.14 1.11
N VAL A 425 24.32 -10.51 0.09
CA VAL A 425 22.88 -10.63 -0.20
C VAL A 425 22.58 -11.58 -1.36
N GLY A 426 23.60 -12.07 -2.06
CA GLY A 426 23.44 -12.93 -3.23
C GLY A 426 22.62 -12.25 -4.34
N ASP A 427 21.76 -13.04 -4.96
CA ASP A 427 20.80 -12.58 -5.98
C ASP A 427 19.39 -12.35 -5.40
N ALA A 428 19.32 -11.89 -4.15
CA ALA A 428 18.06 -11.47 -3.56
C ALA A 428 17.41 -10.37 -4.41
N ARG A 429 16.14 -10.55 -4.77
CA ARG A 429 15.37 -9.56 -5.54
C ARG A 429 14.72 -8.52 -4.63
N MET A 430 14.59 -7.29 -5.14
CA MET A 430 13.75 -6.25 -4.51
C MET A 430 12.29 -6.72 -4.42
N ARG A 431 11.82 -7.41 -5.46
CA ARG A 431 10.47 -7.96 -5.56
C ARG A 431 10.51 -9.45 -5.88
N GLY A 432 9.71 -10.22 -5.18
CA GLY A 432 9.70 -11.67 -5.29
C GLY A 432 9.54 -12.34 -3.92
N PRO A 433 9.30 -13.66 -3.91
CA PRO A 433 9.08 -14.36 -2.67
C PRO A 433 10.36 -14.53 -1.87
N ARG A 434 10.19 -14.56 -0.56
CA ARG A 434 11.25 -14.85 0.41
C ARG A 434 10.91 -16.13 1.13
N VAL A 435 11.10 -17.27 0.44
CA VAL A 435 10.64 -18.60 0.88
C VAL A 435 11.04 -18.89 2.34
N SER A 436 12.27 -18.56 2.72
CA SER A 436 12.79 -18.74 4.09
C SER A 436 12.08 -17.93 5.19
N LEU A 437 11.28 -16.93 4.82
CA LEU A 437 10.50 -16.11 5.77
C LEU A 437 9.11 -16.69 6.03
N TYR A 438 8.49 -17.40 5.09
CA TYR A 438 7.13 -17.96 5.26
C TYR A 438 7.10 -19.10 6.29
N GLU A 439 8.21 -19.82 6.46
CA GLU A 439 8.28 -21.00 7.34
C GLU A 439 8.33 -20.65 8.83
N LYS A 440 8.75 -19.42 9.19
CA LYS A 440 9.04 -19.04 10.58
C LYS A 440 7.89 -18.31 11.26
N LYS A 441 7.22 -17.42 10.52
CA LYS A 441 6.13 -16.56 11.00
C LYS A 441 5.36 -16.04 9.79
N PRO A 442 4.14 -15.49 9.96
CA PRO A 442 3.45 -14.84 8.85
C PRO A 442 4.34 -13.81 8.17
N TYR A 443 4.51 -13.95 6.86
CA TYR A 443 5.30 -13.04 6.05
C TYR A 443 4.59 -11.68 5.99
N GLU A 444 5.29 -10.65 6.43
CA GLU A 444 4.82 -9.28 6.37
C GLU A 444 5.73 -8.52 5.41
N GLN A 445 5.16 -7.78 4.47
CA GLN A 445 5.94 -6.97 3.55
C GLN A 445 5.98 -5.52 4.04
N MET A 446 7.18 -5.03 4.35
CA MET A 446 7.42 -3.60 4.47
C MET A 446 7.74 -3.05 3.08
N HIS A 447 7.07 -1.98 2.67
CA HIS A 447 7.44 -1.29 1.45
C HIS A 447 8.79 -0.60 1.64
N VAL A 448 9.70 -0.74 0.70
CA VAL A 448 11.01 -0.09 0.76
C VAL A 448 11.29 0.66 -0.53
N ALA A 449 11.79 1.87 -0.40
CA ALA A 449 12.29 2.68 -1.50
C ALA A 449 13.70 3.16 -1.19
N VAL A 450 14.59 3.12 -2.18
CA VAL A 450 15.91 3.75 -2.09
C VAL A 450 16.05 4.81 -3.17
N THR A 451 16.69 5.92 -2.82
CA THR A 451 16.85 7.07 -3.72
C THR A 451 18.04 6.88 -4.66
N ALA A 452 17.93 7.48 -5.85
CA ALA A 452 19.00 7.62 -6.83
C ALA A 452 18.78 8.91 -7.63
N ILE A 453 19.77 9.39 -8.37
CA ILE A 453 19.62 10.47 -9.34
C ILE A 453 19.95 9.93 -10.74
N ASP A 454 19.12 10.30 -11.71
CA ASP A 454 19.35 10.00 -13.13
C ASP A 454 20.36 10.99 -13.73
N SER A 455 21.45 10.47 -14.32
CA SER A 455 22.52 11.30 -14.84
C SER A 455 22.11 12.18 -16.01
N ASN A 456 21.13 11.74 -16.82
CA ASN A 456 20.74 12.44 -18.03
C ASN A 456 19.71 13.53 -17.73
N THR A 457 18.81 13.27 -16.80
CA THR A 457 17.70 14.18 -16.48
C THR A 457 17.93 14.98 -15.20
N SER A 458 18.93 14.62 -14.39
CA SER A 458 19.12 15.12 -13.01
C SER A 458 17.88 14.92 -12.11
N ALA A 459 16.92 14.09 -12.53
CA ALA A 459 15.71 13.83 -11.80
C ALA A 459 15.98 12.83 -10.66
N SER A 460 15.37 13.09 -9.50
CA SER A 460 15.36 12.12 -8.41
C SER A 460 14.57 10.88 -8.81
N ARG A 461 15.14 9.71 -8.50
CA ARG A 461 14.59 8.41 -8.81
C ARG A 461 14.43 7.55 -7.56
N LEU A 462 13.43 6.65 -7.57
CA LEU A 462 13.23 5.65 -6.51
C LEU A 462 13.31 4.23 -7.06
N LEU A 463 14.09 3.38 -6.42
CA LEU A 463 14.11 1.93 -6.64
C LEU A 463 13.27 1.28 -5.53
N THR A 464 12.19 0.58 -5.88
CA THR A 464 11.11 0.25 -4.93
C THR A 464 10.75 -1.23 -4.89
N THR A 465 10.22 -1.70 -3.74
CA THR A 465 9.65 -3.05 -3.60
C THR A 465 8.19 -3.18 -4.03
N TYR A 466 7.63 -2.12 -4.59
CA TYR A 466 6.24 -2.00 -5.01
C TYR A 466 6.17 -1.37 -6.41
N THR A 467 5.06 -1.58 -7.14
CA THR A 467 4.91 -0.99 -8.48
C THR A 467 4.46 0.46 -8.39
N ALA A 468 4.94 1.28 -9.32
CA ALA A 468 4.28 2.54 -9.61
C ALA A 468 3.06 2.28 -10.51
N PRO A 469 1.88 2.83 -10.20
CA PRO A 469 0.84 3.05 -11.19
C PRO A 469 1.36 4.09 -12.19
N ALA A 470 1.19 3.79 -13.47
CA ALA A 470 2.03 4.31 -14.54
C ALA A 470 1.72 5.73 -15.04
N CYS A 471 0.95 6.52 -14.31
CA CYS A 471 0.55 7.83 -14.81
C CYS A 471 1.68 8.87 -14.89
N THR A 472 2.92 8.50 -14.57
CA THR A 472 4.07 9.37 -14.81
C THR A 472 5.32 8.54 -15.14
N GLU A 473 5.62 8.37 -16.43
CA GLU A 473 7.03 8.24 -16.86
C GLU A 473 7.85 9.50 -16.43
N MET A 474 7.15 10.58 -16.07
CA MET A 474 7.67 11.75 -15.34
C MET A 474 7.92 11.52 -13.83
N GLY A 475 7.66 10.33 -13.28
CA GLY A 475 7.50 10.08 -11.84
C GLY A 475 8.66 9.38 -11.15
N GLY A 476 9.85 9.42 -11.74
CA GLY A 476 11.09 9.07 -11.07
C GLY A 476 11.31 7.59 -10.66
N ARG A 477 10.36 6.66 -10.70
CA ARG A 477 10.64 5.29 -10.21
C ARG A 477 11.23 4.38 -11.27
N LEU A 478 12.16 3.48 -10.89
CA LEU A 478 12.85 2.60 -11.84
C LEU A 478 12.75 1.12 -11.45
N ALA A 479 12.46 0.33 -12.50
CA ALA A 479 12.44 -1.14 -12.66
C ALA A 479 11.91 -2.02 -11.50
N SER A 480 10.96 -2.90 -11.82
CA SER A 480 10.37 -3.88 -10.89
C SER A 480 11.26 -5.11 -10.62
N ASN A 481 12.25 -5.39 -11.46
CA ASN A 481 13.07 -6.62 -11.41
C ASN A 481 14.51 -6.40 -10.94
N ILE A 482 14.76 -5.36 -10.15
CA ILE A 482 16.10 -5.02 -9.63
C ILE A 482 16.51 -5.97 -8.50
N LEU A 483 17.79 -6.33 -8.42
CA LEU A 483 18.36 -7.05 -7.28
C LEU A 483 18.63 -6.12 -6.10
N VAL A 484 18.52 -6.63 -4.87
CA VAL A 484 18.85 -5.87 -3.64
C VAL A 484 20.27 -5.31 -3.71
N ARG A 485 21.23 -6.07 -4.26
CA ARG A 485 22.61 -5.61 -4.46
C ARG A 485 22.73 -4.44 -5.44
N GLU A 486 21.91 -4.43 -6.50
CA GLU A 486 21.93 -3.36 -7.50
C GLU A 486 21.30 -2.10 -6.94
N ALA A 487 20.22 -2.24 -6.16
CA ALA A 487 19.62 -1.12 -5.45
C ALA A 487 20.59 -0.52 -4.41
N ALA A 488 21.27 -1.36 -3.63
CA ALA A 488 22.28 -0.94 -2.66
C ALA A 488 23.48 -0.27 -3.31
N GLU A 489 24.01 -0.85 -4.40
CA GLU A 489 25.12 -0.28 -5.17
C GLU A 489 24.74 1.07 -5.78
N THR A 490 23.56 1.18 -6.38
CA THR A 490 23.11 2.43 -7.03
C THR A 490 22.90 3.55 -6.02
N THR A 491 22.16 3.29 -4.93
CA THR A 491 21.84 4.34 -3.96
C THR A 491 23.08 4.84 -3.22
N SER A 492 24.13 4.02 -3.09
CA SER A 492 25.39 4.38 -2.43
C SER A 492 26.52 4.77 -3.39
N ALA A 493 26.23 4.91 -4.69
CA ALA A 493 27.19 5.31 -5.72
C ALA A 493 27.49 6.82 -5.64
N ALA A 494 28.09 7.26 -4.53
CA ALA A 494 28.37 8.66 -4.28
C ALA A 494 29.35 9.22 -5.31
N PRO A 495 29.06 10.38 -5.93
CA PRO A 495 29.94 11.01 -6.92
C PRO A 495 31.38 11.15 -6.41
N CYS A 496 32.34 10.96 -7.31
CA CYS A 496 33.79 10.90 -7.04
C CYS A 496 34.25 9.69 -6.20
N LEU A 497 33.39 9.07 -5.38
CA LEU A 497 33.75 7.87 -4.59
C LEU A 497 33.57 6.59 -5.39
N PHE A 498 32.41 6.44 -6.04
CA PHE A 498 32.02 5.22 -6.76
C PHE A 498 31.49 5.53 -8.15
N PRO A 499 31.62 4.58 -9.10
CA PRO A 499 31.07 4.73 -10.44
C PRO A 499 29.55 4.71 -10.44
N ALA A 500 28.95 5.47 -11.37
CA ALA A 500 27.52 5.42 -11.62
C ALA A 500 27.09 4.02 -12.11
N LYS A 501 25.89 3.60 -11.72
CA LYS A 501 25.33 2.28 -12.02
C LYS A 501 24.30 2.37 -13.13
N ARG A 502 24.42 1.48 -14.12
CA ARG A 502 23.39 1.31 -15.15
C ARG A 502 22.29 0.37 -14.67
N ILE A 503 21.05 0.84 -14.68
CA ILE A 503 19.84 0.06 -14.40
C ILE A 503 18.87 0.23 -15.57
N GLY A 504 18.64 -0.84 -16.32
CA GLY A 504 17.94 -0.76 -17.61
C GLY A 504 18.71 0.12 -18.61
N ASP A 505 18.02 1.07 -19.21
CA ASP A 505 18.55 2.07 -20.14
C ASP A 505 19.20 3.27 -19.43
N ARG A 506 19.05 3.38 -18.11
CA ARG A 506 19.45 4.58 -17.34
C ARG A 506 20.76 4.42 -16.61
N LEU A 507 21.50 5.51 -16.51
CA LEU A 507 22.69 5.62 -15.68
C LEU A 507 22.35 6.44 -14.43
N LEU A 508 22.58 5.86 -13.26
CA LEU A 508 22.12 6.34 -11.97
C LEU A 508 23.27 6.47 -10.97
N TYR A 509 23.20 7.44 -10.07
CA TYR A 509 24.13 7.58 -8.95
C TYR A 509 23.38 7.93 -7.64
N ASP A 510 24.11 8.10 -6.55
CA ASP A 510 23.56 8.36 -5.20
C ASP A 510 22.57 9.54 -5.20
N GLY A 511 21.47 9.38 -4.45
CA GLY A 511 20.40 10.37 -4.28
C GLY A 511 20.76 11.60 -3.45
N ILE A 512 21.95 11.62 -2.84
CA ILE A 512 22.52 12.69 -1.99
C ILE A 512 21.77 12.89 -0.68
N ASP A 513 20.45 13.10 -0.68
CA ASP A 513 19.63 13.24 0.54
C ASP A 513 18.23 12.60 0.43
N ILE A 514 17.53 12.41 1.56
CA ILE A 514 16.10 12.10 1.57
C ILE A 514 15.31 13.40 1.69
N PRO A 515 14.65 13.85 0.63
CA PRO A 515 13.72 14.95 0.76
C PRO A 515 12.44 14.49 1.50
N LEU A 516 12.29 14.87 2.77
CA LEU A 516 11.12 14.53 3.60
C LEU A 516 9.75 14.85 2.93
N PRO A 517 9.60 15.94 2.17
CA PRO A 517 8.38 16.18 1.38
C PRO A 517 8.09 15.07 0.36
N HIS A 518 9.13 14.48 -0.25
CA HIS A 518 8.97 13.35 -1.17
C HIS A 518 8.60 12.08 -0.42
N VAL A 519 9.14 11.86 0.78
CA VAL A 519 8.72 10.74 1.65
C VAL A 519 7.23 10.83 1.96
N ARG A 520 6.75 12.03 2.31
CA ARG A 520 5.33 12.28 2.56
C ARG A 520 4.47 12.07 1.31
N SER A 521 4.92 12.61 0.17
CA SER A 521 4.24 12.42 -1.12
C SER A 521 4.14 10.94 -1.48
N GLU A 522 5.23 10.19 -1.26
CA GLU A 522 5.28 8.77 -1.55
C GLU A 522 4.39 7.94 -0.64
N ALA A 523 4.37 8.26 0.66
CA ALA A 523 3.47 7.63 1.62
C ALA A 523 1.99 7.88 1.26
N ARG A 524 1.63 9.11 0.87
CA ARG A 524 0.27 9.42 0.41
C ARG A 524 -0.10 8.64 -0.84
N ARG A 525 0.83 8.52 -1.78
CA ARG A 525 0.59 7.80 -3.03
C ARG A 525 0.39 6.29 -2.82
N LEU A 526 1.15 5.68 -1.91
CA LEU A 526 0.98 4.27 -1.56
C LEU A 526 -0.26 4.00 -0.72
N PHE A 527 -0.66 4.97 0.11
CA PHE A 527 -1.77 4.84 1.04
C PHE A 527 -2.78 5.98 0.87
N PRO A 528 -3.44 6.09 -0.31
CA PRO A 528 -4.25 7.25 -0.69
C PRO A 528 -5.52 7.43 0.16
N LYS A 529 -6.00 6.33 0.76
CA LYS A 529 -7.21 6.31 1.59
C LYS A 529 -7.10 7.10 2.90
N LYS A 530 -5.91 7.57 3.27
CA LYS A 530 -5.68 8.43 4.45
C LYS A 530 -4.87 9.67 4.06
N GLU A 531 -5.34 10.84 4.49
CA GLU A 531 -4.76 12.15 4.14
C GLU A 531 -3.29 12.33 4.61
N SER A 532 -2.92 11.66 5.71
CA SER A 532 -1.59 11.74 6.32
C SER A 532 -1.16 10.41 6.97
N PRO A 533 0.16 10.14 7.04
CA PRO A 533 0.68 9.05 7.88
C PRO A 533 0.33 9.28 9.35
N ASP A 534 0.42 8.23 10.16
CA ASP A 534 0.30 8.33 11.62
C ASP A 534 1.53 9.04 12.20
N TYR A 535 2.72 8.65 11.71
CA TYR A 535 3.99 9.32 11.98
C TYR A 535 5.02 9.02 10.90
N ILE A 536 6.01 9.91 10.82
CA ILE A 536 7.26 9.72 10.07
C ILE A 536 8.40 9.82 11.08
N LEU A 537 9.13 8.72 11.30
CA LEU A 537 10.38 8.74 12.04
C LEU A 537 11.53 8.99 11.05
N SER A 538 12.14 10.17 11.12
CA SER A 538 13.32 10.50 10.34
C SER A 538 14.57 10.36 11.21
N VAL A 539 15.51 9.51 10.81
CA VAL A 539 16.74 9.25 11.57
C VAL A 539 17.97 9.71 10.78
N GLY A 540 18.69 10.65 11.36
CA GLY A 540 19.93 11.18 10.79
C GLY A 540 21.15 10.30 11.04
N CYS A 541 22.24 10.63 10.36
CA CYS A 541 23.54 10.00 10.58
C CYS A 541 24.39 10.69 11.68
N GLY A 542 23.79 11.63 12.43
CA GLY A 542 24.48 12.42 13.44
C GLY A 542 25.29 13.58 12.88
N THR A 543 25.38 14.64 13.67
CA THR A 543 26.16 15.85 13.37
C THR A 543 27.28 16.01 14.39
N ALA A 544 28.46 16.45 13.94
CA ALA A 544 29.60 16.68 14.83
C ALA A 544 29.52 18.08 15.47
N THR A 545 29.98 18.24 16.71
CA THR A 545 30.02 19.54 17.40
C THR A 545 31.17 20.45 16.94
N ALA A 546 32.26 19.89 16.42
CA ALA A 546 33.42 20.65 15.99
C ALA A 546 33.23 21.22 14.57
N ALA A 547 33.89 22.37 14.30
CA ALA A 547 33.95 23.01 12.98
C ALA A 547 34.42 22.01 11.88
N PRO A 548 34.07 22.25 10.60
CA PRO A 548 34.36 21.31 9.52
C PRO A 548 35.84 20.95 9.49
N ASN A 549 36.15 19.67 9.28
CA ASN A 549 37.51 19.17 9.39
C ASN A 549 38.40 19.80 8.31
N THR A 550 39.19 20.82 8.70
CA THR A 550 40.08 21.58 7.79
C THR A 550 41.22 20.74 7.23
N ARG A 551 41.43 19.51 7.76
CA ARG A 551 42.41 18.54 7.28
C ARG A 551 41.92 17.71 6.09
N LEU A 552 40.67 17.87 5.66
CA LEU A 552 40.15 17.21 4.45
C LEU A 552 40.79 17.84 3.20
N GLY A 553 41.23 16.98 2.25
CA GLY A 553 41.70 17.43 0.93
C GLY A 553 40.59 18.09 0.10
N CYS A 554 40.96 18.83 -0.95
CA CYS A 554 40.00 19.62 -1.74
C CYS A 554 38.82 18.80 -2.29
N LEU A 555 39.08 17.60 -2.81
CA LEU A 555 38.05 16.69 -3.32
C LEU A 555 37.11 16.21 -2.22
N SER A 556 37.67 15.85 -1.06
CA SER A 556 36.88 15.44 0.10
C SER A 556 36.01 16.58 0.62
N ARG A 557 36.51 17.83 0.60
CA ARG A 557 35.70 19.02 0.91
C ARG A 557 34.61 19.29 -0.11
N LEU A 558 34.86 19.09 -1.40
CA LEU A 558 33.86 19.26 -2.46
C LEU A 558 32.72 18.23 -2.32
N VAL A 559 33.07 16.95 -2.20
CA VAL A 559 32.10 15.86 -1.96
C VAL A 559 31.34 16.12 -0.66
N HIS A 560 32.06 16.53 0.39
CA HIS A 560 31.45 16.84 1.67
C HIS A 560 30.47 18.01 1.57
N HIS A 561 30.84 19.14 0.94
CA HIS A 561 29.96 20.29 0.73
C HIS A 561 28.73 19.95 -0.12
N GLN A 562 28.88 19.13 -1.16
CA GLN A 562 27.74 18.68 -1.96
C GLN A 562 26.78 17.80 -1.15
N LEU A 563 27.31 16.97 -0.25
CA LEU A 563 26.50 16.06 0.58
C LEU A 563 25.96 16.72 1.86
N THR A 564 26.58 17.79 2.37
CA THR A 564 26.10 18.56 3.55
C THR A 564 25.30 19.80 3.21
N GLY A 565 25.42 20.33 1.99
CA GLY A 565 24.70 21.50 1.49
C GLY A 565 23.17 21.36 1.47
N MET A 566 22.64 20.17 1.75
CA MET A 566 21.22 19.89 1.91
C MET A 566 20.96 19.01 3.14
N SER A 567 21.46 19.41 4.32
CA SER A 567 21.25 18.61 5.54
C SER A 567 19.76 18.34 5.83
N GLY A 568 19.41 17.08 6.15
CA GLY A 568 18.05 16.70 6.59
C GLY A 568 17.55 17.53 7.78
N HIS A 569 18.47 18.06 8.60
CA HIS A 569 18.17 19.01 9.67
C HIS A 569 17.58 20.34 9.17
N GLN A 570 18.17 20.94 8.12
CA GLN A 570 17.63 22.17 7.52
C GLN A 570 16.26 21.93 6.86
N GLN A 571 16.07 20.77 6.23
CA GLN A 571 14.77 20.40 5.65
C GLN A 571 13.70 20.18 6.72
N TYR A 572 14.05 19.53 7.83
CA TYR A 572 13.16 19.37 8.97
C TYR A 572 12.77 20.72 9.58
N GLY A 573 13.73 21.64 9.74
CA GLY A 573 13.47 23.00 10.21
C GLY A 573 12.49 23.76 9.32
N LYS A 574 12.66 23.67 7.99
CA LYS A 574 11.72 24.25 7.01
C LYS A 574 10.34 23.59 7.09
N LEU A 575 10.27 22.26 7.12
CA LEU A 575 9.01 21.53 7.20
C LEU A 575 8.22 21.90 8.48
N ARG A 576 8.92 21.98 9.61
CA ARG A 576 8.33 22.36 10.90
C ARG A 576 7.81 23.81 10.88
N SER A 577 8.51 24.74 10.23
CA SER A 577 8.11 26.15 10.17
C SER A 577 7.02 26.43 9.14
N THR A 578 7.00 25.73 8.00
CA THR A 578 6.04 25.98 6.91
C THR A 578 4.75 25.18 7.04
N GLU A 579 4.80 23.96 7.56
CA GLU A 579 3.65 23.04 7.54
C GLU A 579 3.09 22.71 8.94
N GLY A 580 3.79 23.12 10.02
CA GLY A 580 3.34 22.89 11.41
C GLY A 580 3.11 21.42 11.77
N ASP A 581 3.68 20.49 10.99
CA ASP A 581 3.23 19.09 10.98
C ASP A 581 3.80 18.31 12.17
N SER A 582 2.96 18.11 13.19
CA SER A 582 3.29 17.43 14.45
C SER A 582 3.61 15.94 14.32
N LYS A 583 3.48 15.36 13.11
CA LYS A 583 3.63 13.92 12.87
C LYS A 583 5.02 13.49 12.39
N VAL A 584 5.89 14.43 12.03
CA VAL A 584 7.28 14.13 11.66
C VAL A 584 8.17 14.29 12.89
N VAL A 585 8.78 13.19 13.32
CA VAL A 585 9.76 13.18 14.40
C VAL A 585 11.14 12.96 13.82
N ARG A 586 12.04 13.93 14.03
CA ARG A 586 13.44 13.86 13.62
C ARG A 586 14.30 13.46 14.82
N VAL A 587 15.08 12.40 14.66
CA VAL A 587 16.07 11.94 15.64
C VAL A 587 17.44 12.00 14.97
N ASP A 588 18.22 13.01 15.32
CA ASP A 588 19.54 13.27 14.73
C ASP A 588 20.51 13.73 15.83
N PRO A 589 21.29 12.80 16.43
CA PRO A 589 22.13 13.12 17.57
C PRO A 589 23.27 14.08 17.21
N VAL A 590 23.47 15.09 18.05
CA VAL A 590 24.67 15.94 17.99
C VAL A 590 25.78 15.27 18.81
N ILE A 591 26.84 14.81 18.16
CA ILE A 591 27.90 13.99 18.76
C ILE A 591 29.12 14.86 19.03
N ALA A 592 29.57 14.86 20.29
CA ALA A 592 30.73 15.62 20.75
C ALA A 592 32.06 15.06 20.20
N MET A 593 32.37 15.36 18.94
CA MET A 593 33.54 14.84 18.24
C MET A 593 33.96 15.69 17.02
N GLU A 594 35.15 15.39 16.49
CA GLU A 594 35.58 15.88 15.18
C GLU A 594 34.75 15.25 14.07
N GLU A 595 34.55 16.01 12.99
CA GLU A 595 33.82 15.53 11.83
C GLU A 595 34.49 14.30 11.17
N VAL A 596 33.67 13.27 10.96
CA VAL A 596 34.06 11.98 10.37
C VAL A 596 33.82 12.01 8.87
N ALA A 597 34.87 11.72 8.08
CA ALA A 597 34.75 11.56 6.64
C ALA A 597 33.86 10.36 6.28
N LEU A 598 33.15 10.46 5.16
CA LEU A 598 32.13 9.49 4.75
C LEU A 598 32.69 8.09 4.45
N ASP A 599 33.97 7.99 4.13
CA ASP A 599 34.70 6.77 3.81
C ASP A 599 35.69 6.35 4.94
N ASP A 600 35.61 6.97 6.11
CA ASP A 600 36.46 6.64 7.25
C ASP A 600 35.96 5.42 8.04
N SER A 601 36.18 4.23 7.48
CA SER A 601 35.80 2.95 8.13
C SER A 601 36.48 2.72 9.50
N THR A 602 37.59 3.40 9.78
CA THR A 602 38.30 3.27 11.06
C THR A 602 37.66 4.08 12.19
N ALA A 603 36.85 5.10 11.86
CA ALA A 603 36.18 5.94 12.84
C ALA A 603 34.92 5.29 13.44
N VAL A 604 34.41 4.20 12.84
CA VAL A 604 33.13 3.57 13.24
C VAL A 604 33.11 3.21 14.74
N THR A 605 34.17 2.58 15.25
CA THR A 605 34.25 2.20 16.68
C THR A 605 34.23 3.42 17.60
N ARG A 606 34.96 4.48 17.24
CA ARG A 606 35.00 5.74 18.00
C ARG A 606 33.62 6.41 17.98
N LEU A 607 33.00 6.50 16.81
CA LEU A 607 31.67 7.08 16.61
C LEU A 607 30.61 6.35 17.44
N THR A 608 30.59 5.02 17.42
CA THR A 608 29.70 4.20 18.26
C THR A 608 29.90 4.49 19.75
N SER A 609 31.15 4.58 20.22
CA SER A 609 31.45 4.83 21.63
C SER A 609 30.94 6.19 22.10
N GLN A 610 31.14 7.23 21.29
CA GLN A 610 30.71 8.60 21.61
C GLN A 610 29.20 8.75 21.51
N LEU A 611 28.55 8.14 20.51
CA LEU A 611 27.10 8.12 20.41
C LEU A 611 26.46 7.49 21.65
N ARG A 612 26.98 6.34 22.12
CA ARG A 612 26.47 5.68 23.33
C ARG A 612 26.62 6.55 24.57
N GLN A 613 27.66 7.37 24.65
CA GLN A 613 27.81 8.35 25.72
C GLN A 613 26.83 9.51 25.56
N GLN A 614 26.68 10.04 24.34
CA GLN A 614 25.76 11.14 24.05
C GLN A 614 24.31 10.78 24.38
N LEU A 615 23.85 9.58 24.01
CA LEU A 615 22.49 9.09 24.31
C LEU A 615 22.19 9.02 25.82
N LYS A 616 23.22 9.01 26.69
CA LYS A 616 23.04 9.03 28.16
C LYS A 616 22.96 10.45 28.73
N ILE A 617 23.55 11.42 28.04
CA ILE A 617 23.70 12.81 28.54
C ILE A 617 22.63 13.72 27.94
N ASP A 618 22.25 13.46 26.69
CA ASP A 618 21.25 14.25 25.96
C ASP A 618 19.83 13.93 26.41
N ALA A 619 19.40 14.61 27.49
CA ALA A 619 18.10 14.41 28.10
C ALA A 619 16.93 14.76 27.16
N GLU A 620 17.11 15.76 26.29
CA GLU A 620 16.09 16.19 25.32
C GLU A 620 15.89 15.13 24.23
N LEU A 621 16.97 14.67 23.61
CA LEU A 621 16.94 13.59 22.62
C LEU A 621 16.32 12.32 23.21
N TRP A 622 16.71 11.96 24.43
CA TRP A 622 16.16 10.80 25.13
C TRP A 622 14.66 10.95 25.41
N ALA A 623 14.21 12.14 25.83
CA ALA A 623 12.80 12.42 26.05
C ALA A 623 11.99 12.31 24.75
N THR A 624 12.50 12.85 23.64
CA THR A 624 11.89 12.68 22.30
C THR A 624 11.76 11.20 21.96
N MET A 625 12.86 10.43 22.06
CA MET A 625 12.83 8.99 21.77
C MET A 625 11.82 8.22 22.62
N LYS A 626 11.70 8.54 23.91
CA LYS A 626 10.74 7.92 24.82
C LYS A 626 9.29 8.26 24.47
N GLN A 627 9.00 9.50 24.08
CA GLN A 627 7.68 9.92 23.63
C GLN A 627 7.30 9.24 22.30
N THR A 628 8.23 9.22 21.34
CA THR A 628 8.04 8.54 20.05
C THR A 628 7.79 7.05 20.25
N SER A 629 8.56 6.39 21.13
CA SER A 629 8.39 4.97 21.46
C SER A 629 6.97 4.65 21.92
N TRP A 630 6.36 5.51 22.75
CA TRP A 630 4.98 5.31 23.20
C TRP A 630 3.96 5.48 22.07
N ALA A 631 4.12 6.51 21.24
CA ALA A 631 3.27 6.69 20.05
C ALA A 631 3.37 5.49 19.09
N MET A 632 4.59 4.96 18.90
CA MET A 632 4.85 3.77 18.09
C MET A 632 4.14 2.52 18.63
N ILE A 633 4.17 2.29 19.96
CA ILE A 633 3.45 1.19 20.62
C ILE A 633 1.94 1.33 20.42
N SER A 634 1.38 2.51 20.66
CA SER A 634 -0.05 2.75 20.46
C SER A 634 -0.49 2.50 19.01
N ALA A 635 0.35 2.85 18.04
CA ALA A 635 0.11 2.62 16.62
C ALA A 635 0.22 1.13 16.19
N LEU A 636 0.56 0.21 17.09
CA LEU A 636 0.42 -1.24 16.86
C LEU A 636 -1.03 -1.70 16.94
N PHE A 637 -1.93 -0.91 17.52
CA PHE A 637 -3.33 -1.25 17.68
C PHE A 637 -4.17 -0.53 16.64
N TYR A 638 -5.24 -1.19 16.17
CA TYR A 638 -6.19 -0.67 15.20
C TYR A 638 -7.62 -1.03 15.61
N PHE A 639 -8.61 -0.33 15.05
CA PHE A 639 -10.02 -0.62 15.28
C PHE A 639 -10.67 -1.15 14.00
N GLN A 640 -11.57 -2.11 14.13
CA GLN A 640 -12.27 -2.72 13.01
C GLN A 640 -13.74 -2.91 13.36
N LEU A 641 -14.64 -2.47 12.47
CA LEU A 641 -16.07 -2.75 12.60
C LEU A 641 -16.33 -4.24 12.38
N GLN A 642 -17.12 -4.84 13.27
CA GLN A 642 -17.59 -6.22 13.14
C GLN A 642 -18.90 -6.29 12.35
N LYS A 643 -19.76 -5.28 12.49
CA LYS A 643 -21.06 -5.18 11.82
C LYS A 643 -21.27 -3.76 11.29
N PRO A 644 -22.16 -3.57 10.30
CA PRO A 644 -22.55 -2.23 9.88
C PRO A 644 -23.12 -1.47 11.08
N PRO A 645 -22.72 -0.21 11.32
CA PRO A 645 -23.36 0.61 12.34
C PRO A 645 -24.86 0.70 12.07
N HIS A 646 -25.68 0.51 13.10
CA HIS A 646 -27.14 0.55 12.96
C HIS A 646 -27.72 1.66 13.84
N VAL A 647 -28.83 2.23 13.40
CA VAL A 647 -29.53 3.27 14.14
C VAL A 647 -30.37 2.61 15.23
N ALA A 648 -30.13 3.01 16.48
CA ALA A 648 -30.78 2.47 17.67
C ALA A 648 -31.34 3.60 18.56
N GLY A 649 -32.47 3.32 19.21
CA GLY A 649 -33.12 4.19 20.19
C GLY A 649 -33.98 5.31 19.61
N ARG A 650 -34.79 5.95 20.48
CA ARG A 650 -35.74 7.03 20.14
C ARG A 650 -35.11 8.32 19.61
N TYR A 651 -33.78 8.47 19.67
CA TYR A 651 -33.07 9.69 19.24
C TYR A 651 -32.17 9.45 18.02
N GLY A 652 -32.25 8.28 17.38
CA GLY A 652 -31.46 7.97 16.19
C GLY A 652 -29.95 7.86 16.44
N GLN A 653 -29.53 7.34 17.60
CA GLN A 653 -28.10 7.13 17.89
C GLN A 653 -27.56 5.97 17.04
N LEU A 654 -26.30 6.06 16.62
CA LEU A 654 -25.60 5.00 15.90
C LEU A 654 -24.95 4.07 16.91
N ASP A 655 -25.40 2.83 16.95
CA ASP A 655 -24.74 1.79 17.73
C ASP A 655 -23.61 1.18 16.89
N CYS A 656 -22.41 1.19 17.47
CA CYS A 656 -21.19 0.76 16.81
C CYS A 656 -20.58 -0.41 17.58
N GLU A 657 -20.47 -1.56 16.91
CA GLU A 657 -19.81 -2.76 17.44
C GLU A 657 -18.54 -3.04 16.63
N GLY A 658 -17.42 -3.22 17.34
CA GLY A 658 -16.14 -3.47 16.70
C GLY A 658 -15.12 -4.12 17.62
N THR A 659 -13.90 -4.20 17.12
CA THR A 659 -12.77 -4.79 17.82
C THR A 659 -11.59 -3.84 17.77
N VAL A 660 -10.96 -3.59 18.92
CA VAL A 660 -9.61 -3.01 18.99
C VAL A 660 -8.63 -4.17 19.11
N ALA A 661 -7.69 -4.29 18.18
CA ALA A 661 -6.74 -5.40 18.14
C ALA A 661 -5.31 -4.92 17.85
N CYS A 662 -4.33 -5.64 18.38
CA CYS A 662 -2.93 -5.52 18.02
C CYS A 662 -2.71 -6.14 16.65
N ARG A 663 -1.93 -5.46 15.79
CA ARG A 663 -1.55 -5.97 14.46
C ARG A 663 -0.83 -7.33 14.51
N TYR A 664 -0.27 -7.71 15.65
CA TYR A 664 0.54 -8.91 15.87
C TYR A 664 -0.05 -9.86 16.93
N GLU A 665 -1.38 -9.87 17.12
CA GLU A 665 -2.07 -10.72 18.11
C GLU A 665 -1.78 -12.23 17.97
N ASP A 666 -1.35 -12.70 16.79
CA ASP A 666 -0.90 -14.09 16.55
C ASP A 666 0.57 -14.35 16.90
N ASP A 667 1.38 -13.32 17.12
CA ASP A 667 2.80 -13.47 17.45
C ASP A 667 2.97 -13.60 18.97
N ALA A 668 3.14 -14.83 19.42
CA ALA A 668 3.28 -15.16 20.84
C ALA A 668 4.48 -14.47 21.50
N ALA A 669 5.56 -14.19 20.77
CA ALA A 669 6.73 -13.49 21.34
C ALA A 669 6.41 -12.02 21.59
N ILE A 670 5.77 -11.35 20.61
CA ILE A 670 5.33 -9.96 20.75
C ILE A 670 4.28 -9.84 21.86
N MET A 671 3.28 -10.73 21.89
CA MET A 671 2.25 -10.69 22.93
C MET A 671 2.83 -10.93 24.34
N LYS A 672 3.82 -11.83 24.47
CA LYS A 672 4.53 -12.04 25.74
C LYS A 672 5.28 -10.78 26.18
N ILE A 673 5.96 -10.09 25.26
CA ILE A 673 6.64 -8.83 25.56
C ILE A 673 5.61 -7.78 26.01
N LEU A 674 4.51 -7.60 25.28
CA LEU A 674 3.48 -6.63 25.66
C LEU A 674 2.89 -6.94 27.04
N ALA A 675 2.62 -8.22 27.34
CA ALA A 675 2.08 -8.64 28.62
C ALA A 675 3.05 -8.42 29.79
N THR A 676 4.35 -8.56 29.53
CA THR A 676 5.41 -8.43 30.56
C THR A 676 5.77 -6.97 30.81
N GLU A 677 5.93 -6.19 29.75
CA GLU A 677 6.44 -4.82 29.81
C GLU A 677 5.34 -3.77 30.01
N TYR A 678 4.09 -4.09 29.64
CA TYR A 678 2.95 -3.19 29.73
C TYR A 678 1.74 -3.86 30.42
N PRO A 679 1.88 -4.34 31.67
CA PRO A 679 0.77 -4.95 32.40
C PRO A 679 -0.39 -3.96 32.57
N GLY A 680 -1.63 -4.43 32.35
CA GLY A 680 -2.81 -3.57 32.44
C GLY A 680 -3.00 -2.61 31.24
N LEU A 681 -2.44 -2.95 30.07
CA LEU A 681 -2.70 -2.22 28.84
C LEU A 681 -4.19 -2.28 28.45
N VAL A 682 -4.82 -1.10 28.30
CA VAL A 682 -6.25 -0.97 27.96
C VAL A 682 -6.47 -0.11 26.72
N ALA A 683 -7.56 -0.39 26.00
CA ALA A 683 -8.13 0.52 25.00
C ALA A 683 -9.16 1.43 25.68
N LEU A 684 -9.01 2.74 25.49
CA LEU A 684 -9.96 3.77 25.91
C LEU A 684 -10.84 4.13 24.71
N VAL A 685 -12.13 3.80 24.79
CA VAL A 685 -13.13 4.06 23.74
C VAL A 685 -14.32 4.79 24.38
N ASP A 686 -14.55 6.03 23.98
CA ASP A 686 -15.66 6.87 24.49
C ASP A 686 -15.73 6.90 26.03
N GLY A 687 -14.57 7.05 26.68
CA GLY A 687 -14.44 7.12 28.15
C GLY A 687 -14.48 5.77 28.87
N LYS A 688 -14.71 4.65 28.16
CA LYS A 688 -14.69 3.29 28.73
C LYS A 688 -13.36 2.60 28.48
N GLU A 689 -12.85 1.88 29.47
CA GLU A 689 -11.63 1.09 29.38
C GLU A 689 -11.93 -0.37 29.08
N TYR A 690 -11.18 -0.95 28.14
CA TYR A 690 -11.29 -2.34 27.72
C TYR A 690 -9.92 -3.02 27.79
N ASN A 691 -9.82 -4.12 28.52
CA ASN A 691 -8.57 -4.86 28.68
C ASN A 691 -8.14 -5.51 27.36
N LEU A 692 -6.89 -5.26 26.93
CA LEU A 692 -6.35 -5.81 25.68
C LEU A 692 -5.55 -7.10 25.89
N LEU A 693 -4.91 -7.25 27.04
CA LEU A 693 -4.00 -8.38 27.31
C LEU A 693 -4.72 -9.53 28.03
N PRO A 694 -4.27 -10.78 27.85
CA PRO A 694 -3.06 -11.22 27.14
C PRO A 694 -3.25 -11.40 25.62
N CYS A 695 -4.49 -11.32 25.11
CA CYS A 695 -4.82 -11.67 23.73
C CYS A 695 -4.46 -10.58 22.69
N GLY A 696 -4.06 -9.39 23.15
CA GLY A 696 -3.84 -8.21 22.29
C GLY A 696 -5.14 -7.71 21.63
N ARG A 697 -6.32 -8.00 22.18
CA ARG A 697 -7.62 -7.75 21.56
C ARG A 697 -8.69 -7.44 22.60
N ALA A 698 -9.59 -6.51 22.26
CA ALA A 698 -10.81 -6.23 22.98
C ALA A 698 -12.00 -5.99 22.03
N GLU A 699 -13.15 -6.59 22.34
CA GLU A 699 -14.43 -6.23 21.72
C GLU A 699 -14.97 -4.97 22.39
N VAL A 700 -15.43 -4.02 21.59
CA VAL A 700 -15.86 -2.70 22.07
C VAL A 700 -17.19 -2.32 21.46
N SER A 701 -18.04 -1.69 22.27
CA SER A 701 -19.32 -1.13 21.84
C SER A 701 -19.50 0.29 22.38
N PHE A 702 -19.96 1.18 21.52
CA PHE A 702 -20.16 2.59 21.85
C PHE A 702 -21.20 3.22 20.93
N ARG A 703 -21.80 4.32 21.38
CA ARG A 703 -22.87 5.01 20.66
C ARG A 703 -22.43 6.38 20.20
N LEU A 704 -22.83 6.76 18.99
CA LEU A 704 -22.58 8.08 18.43
C LEU A 704 -23.87 8.78 18.03
N PHE A 705 -23.84 10.11 18.04
CA PHE A 705 -24.97 10.95 17.60
C PHE A 705 -24.89 11.33 16.11
N SER A 706 -23.77 11.05 15.44
CA SER A 706 -23.54 11.43 14.05
C SER A 706 -22.45 10.56 13.41
N TRP A 707 -22.66 10.19 12.14
CA TRP A 707 -21.69 9.46 11.31
C TRP A 707 -20.37 10.23 11.14
N ASN A 708 -20.45 11.56 11.13
CA ASN A 708 -19.34 12.45 10.81
C ASN A 708 -18.56 12.87 12.06
N ARG A 709 -19.08 12.55 13.26
CA ARG A 709 -18.38 12.81 14.52
C ARG A 709 -17.08 12.03 14.53
N ARG A 710 -15.96 12.72 14.72
CA ARG A 710 -14.66 12.07 14.91
C ARG A 710 -14.58 11.51 16.32
N ILE A 711 -14.28 10.23 16.43
CA ILE A 711 -13.93 9.55 17.67
C ILE A 711 -12.42 9.36 17.72
N ASP A 712 -11.86 9.42 18.92
CA ASP A 712 -10.47 9.12 19.19
C ASP A 712 -10.39 7.89 20.10
N ILE A 713 -9.87 6.78 19.55
CA ILE A 713 -9.63 5.56 20.32
C ILE A 713 -8.16 5.59 20.73
N ARG A 714 -7.90 5.38 22.03
CA ARG A 714 -6.55 5.49 22.59
C ARG A 714 -6.10 4.22 23.27
N ILE A 715 -4.80 3.98 23.29
CA ILE A 715 -4.16 2.99 24.17
C ILE A 715 -3.69 3.72 25.42
N LYS A 716 -3.93 3.12 26.58
CA LYS A 716 -3.52 3.65 27.88
C LYS A 716 -2.73 2.60 28.66
N HIS A 717 -1.65 3.03 29.29
CA HIS A 717 -0.88 2.27 30.27
C HIS A 717 -0.30 3.22 31.31
N ALA A 718 -0.63 2.98 32.58
CA ALA A 718 -0.38 3.93 33.67
C ALA A 718 -0.91 5.33 33.30
N GLU A 719 -0.06 6.36 33.38
CA GLU A 719 -0.41 7.75 33.05
C GLU A 719 -0.28 8.09 31.56
N LYS A 720 0.26 7.17 30.74
CA LYS A 720 0.48 7.44 29.32
C LYS A 720 -0.76 7.07 28.51
N SER A 721 -1.12 7.92 27.55
CA SER A 721 -2.12 7.60 26.54
C SER A 721 -1.76 8.17 25.17
N ALA A 722 -2.11 7.46 24.11
CA ALA A 722 -1.93 7.92 22.73
C ALA A 722 -3.00 7.30 21.82
N SER A 723 -3.30 7.94 20.70
CA SER A 723 -4.27 7.41 19.72
C SER A 723 -3.77 6.15 19.04
N ILE A 724 -4.68 5.24 18.70
CA ILE A 724 -4.39 4.07 17.87
C ILE A 724 -4.10 4.48 16.42
N THR A 725 -3.54 3.56 15.63
CA THR A 725 -3.24 3.84 14.21
C THR A 725 -4.49 4.26 13.46
N GLY A 726 -4.42 5.37 12.74
CA GLY A 726 -5.49 5.84 11.90
C GLY A 726 -6.60 6.64 12.58
N PHE A 727 -6.47 6.96 13.87
CA PHE A 727 -7.40 7.77 14.65
C PHE A 727 -6.78 9.13 15.01
N PRO A 728 -7.59 10.18 15.28
CA PRO A 728 -9.06 10.19 15.32
C PRO A 728 -9.73 10.10 13.94
N ALA A 729 -10.87 9.42 13.86
CA ALA A 729 -11.60 9.16 12.61
C ALA A 729 -13.12 9.22 12.79
N SER A 730 -13.85 9.53 11.71
CA SER A 730 -15.33 9.46 11.69
C SER A 730 -15.81 8.02 11.39
N MET A 731 -17.02 7.68 11.84
CA MET A 731 -17.60 6.37 11.49
C MET A 731 -17.94 6.25 10.02
N GLU A 732 -18.32 7.36 9.37
CA GLU A 732 -18.45 7.42 7.91
C GLU A 732 -17.14 6.98 7.24
N GLY A 733 -16.02 7.58 7.64
CA GLY A 733 -14.71 7.23 7.08
C GLY A 733 -14.34 5.76 7.35
N ILE A 734 -14.51 5.27 8.57
CA ILE A 734 -14.18 3.88 8.93
C ILE A 734 -15.04 2.89 8.16
N TYR A 735 -16.36 3.12 8.09
CA TYR A 735 -17.29 2.25 7.41
C TYR A 735 -17.01 2.23 5.90
N SER A 736 -16.82 3.39 5.28
CA SER A 736 -16.46 3.51 3.85
C SER A 736 -15.17 2.76 3.50
N LEU A 737 -14.16 2.77 4.38
CA LEU A 737 -12.93 2.00 4.18
C LEU A 737 -13.18 0.48 4.15
N GLN A 738 -14.07 -0.03 5.00
CA GLN A 738 -14.33 -1.46 5.15
C GLN A 738 -15.38 -2.02 4.16
N GLN A 739 -16.23 -1.19 3.54
CA GLN A 739 -17.31 -1.64 2.64
C GLN A 739 -16.86 -2.44 1.40
N GLN A 740 -15.57 -2.37 1.02
CA GLN A 740 -15.04 -3.05 -0.17
C GLN A 740 -15.12 -4.59 -0.08
N LEU A 741 -15.08 -5.17 1.12
CA LEU A 741 -15.34 -6.60 1.35
C LEU A 741 -16.49 -6.75 2.36
N PRO A 742 -17.26 -7.86 2.33
CA PRO A 742 -18.24 -8.15 3.39
C PRO A 742 -17.59 -8.05 4.77
N LEU A 743 -18.29 -7.46 5.76
CA LEU A 743 -17.71 -7.23 7.07
C LEU A 743 -17.34 -8.53 7.79
N GLU A 744 -18.06 -9.61 7.48
CA GLU A 744 -17.83 -10.96 7.97
C GLU A 744 -16.45 -11.50 7.56
N MET A 745 -15.87 -11.01 6.46
CA MET A 745 -14.50 -11.37 6.05
C MET A 745 -13.42 -10.76 6.95
N TYR A 746 -13.78 -9.73 7.72
CA TYR A 746 -12.92 -9.10 8.71
C TYR A 746 -13.11 -9.67 10.12
N VAL A 747 -14.19 -10.44 10.33
CA VAL A 747 -14.49 -11.07 11.62
C VAL A 747 -13.69 -12.36 11.73
N VAL A 748 -12.80 -12.43 12.71
CA VAL A 748 -11.99 -13.61 12.98
C VAL A 748 -12.85 -14.66 13.68
N GLN A 749 -13.14 -15.76 12.99
CA GLN A 749 -13.79 -16.94 13.58
C GLN A 749 -12.80 -17.74 14.44
N ALA A 750 -12.58 -17.28 15.68
CA ALA A 750 -11.71 -17.89 16.70
C ALA A 750 -10.22 -18.11 16.31
N PRO A 751 -9.27 -18.03 17.25
CA PRO A 751 -7.85 -18.19 16.95
C PRO A 751 -7.55 -19.63 16.51
N VAL A 752 -7.23 -19.82 15.23
CA VAL A 752 -6.83 -21.15 14.71
C VAL A 752 -5.37 -21.45 15.08
N SER A 753 -5.14 -21.73 16.36
CA SER A 753 -3.89 -22.31 16.88
C SER A 753 -3.57 -23.69 16.29
N GLU A 754 -4.47 -24.26 15.48
CA GLU A 754 -4.28 -25.54 14.78
C GLU A 754 -3.54 -25.46 13.44
N CYS A 755 -3.44 -24.29 12.78
CA CYS A 755 -2.97 -24.22 11.40
C CYS A 755 -1.48 -24.53 11.23
N LEU A 756 -0.64 -24.10 12.18
CA LEU A 756 0.80 -24.40 12.14
C LEU A 756 1.12 -25.81 12.66
N ARG A 757 0.17 -26.49 13.34
CA ARG A 757 0.35 -27.84 13.89
C ARG A 757 0.00 -28.95 12.89
N LYS A 758 -0.99 -28.73 12.01
CA LYS A 758 -1.45 -29.77 11.06
C LYS A 758 -0.46 -30.09 9.93
N GLY A 759 0.46 -29.17 9.59
CA GLY A 759 1.54 -29.42 8.62
C GLY A 759 2.57 -30.47 9.06
N LYS A 760 2.76 -30.68 10.37
CA LYS A 760 3.72 -31.67 10.90
C LYS A 760 3.15 -33.10 10.99
N ARG A 761 1.83 -33.30 10.83
CA ARG A 761 1.17 -34.61 11.03
C ARG A 761 0.86 -35.38 9.75
N ARG A 762 1.05 -34.79 8.56
CA ARG A 762 0.99 -35.57 7.31
C ARG A 762 2.39 -36.06 6.98
N GLN A 763 2.63 -37.35 7.25
CA GLN A 763 3.78 -38.06 6.69
C GLN A 763 3.84 -37.81 5.18
N PRO A 764 5.02 -37.56 4.60
CA PRO A 764 5.13 -37.39 3.16
C PRO A 764 4.78 -38.71 2.47
N ALA A 765 3.68 -38.74 1.73
CA ALA A 765 3.57 -39.68 0.62
C ALA A 765 4.76 -39.42 -0.30
N GLN A 766 5.54 -40.46 -0.55
CA GLN A 766 6.83 -40.43 -1.23
C GLN A 766 6.82 -39.48 -2.42
N SER A 767 7.62 -38.41 -2.31
CA SER A 767 7.83 -37.43 -3.35
C SER A 767 8.67 -38.03 -4.48
N LEU A 768 8.07 -38.23 -5.65
CA LEU A 768 8.80 -38.41 -6.91
C LEU A 768 9.40 -37.05 -7.34
N VAL A 769 10.46 -36.62 -6.67
CA VAL A 769 11.37 -35.59 -7.17
C VAL A 769 12.43 -36.32 -8.00
N ALA A 770 12.11 -36.58 -9.26
CA ALA A 770 13.10 -37.04 -10.22
C ALA A 770 13.93 -35.83 -10.69
N LEU A 771 15.21 -35.85 -10.33
CA LEU A 771 16.25 -34.95 -10.83
C LEU A 771 16.20 -34.84 -12.37
N ARG A 772 16.04 -33.62 -12.89
CA ARG A 772 16.51 -33.28 -14.25
C ARG A 772 17.71 -32.33 -14.15
N LYS A 773 18.89 -32.92 -13.98
CA LYS A 773 20.16 -32.27 -14.35
C LYS A 773 20.15 -32.04 -15.86
N ARG A 774 20.15 -30.77 -16.29
CA ARG A 774 20.38 -30.38 -17.69
C ARG A 774 21.74 -30.90 -18.14
N ARG A 775 21.77 -31.83 -19.10
CA ARG A 775 22.98 -32.14 -19.87
C ARG A 775 23.31 -30.91 -20.73
N ARG A 776 24.50 -30.35 -20.53
CA ARG A 776 25.16 -29.48 -21.50
C ARG A 776 25.47 -30.33 -22.73
N VAL A 777 25.03 -29.88 -23.90
CA VAL A 777 25.57 -30.32 -25.19
C VAL A 777 26.32 -29.12 -25.74
N ALA A 778 27.57 -29.35 -26.13
CA ALA A 778 28.37 -28.49 -26.98
C ALA A 778 29.35 -29.40 -27.75
N PRO A 779 29.81 -29.02 -28.95
CA PRO A 779 29.21 -28.10 -29.92
C PRO A 779 28.15 -28.79 -30.79
#